data_AF-A0A939WC42-F1
#
_entry.id   AF-A0A939WC42-F1
#
_cell.length_a   1.000
_cell.length_b   1.000
_cell.length_c   1.000
_cell.angle_alpha   90.00
_cell.angle_beta   90.00
_cell.angle_gamma   90.00
#
_symmetry.space_group_name_H-M   'P 1'
#
loop_
_entity.id
_entity.type
_entity.pdbx_description
1 polymer ?
#
loop_
_entity_poly.entity_id
_entity_poly.type
_entity_poly.pdbx_seq_one_letter_code
_entity_poly.pdbx_strand_id
1 'polypeptide(L)'
;AEKGNNAKSYSPKALLIANNQDGTISMSLGDYDGTFPMVSISLADAELIKDSAGSGTAGGYTYYTGTLSVGSGITHEIVSDNADVSSFSSWGVPGSLIMKPEISAPGGNIYSIYGTNNTGSGTAGGSDQYVVMSGTSMAAPHIAGLTGVLAQYVAENGITVPGHTTRQIIQSLLMSTAEPMHIEDGKGPYYPILQQGAGLANVANAIYASSVIFMGEDATASWADGKVKAELGDKPSKTGSYSYSFEIHNLADVAQTYELDTDLFTQDRFEYEDQVYMDTYTADLADYGWTVSYEYEGAAAESHDVDKNGLTEPEADAQAILDYLSGVKSAEEVDLSVADLDEDGQISSRDAYELLGWTPAAGEDSLTVPAGGSKTVTVTIHIPADTADFDAAYPSGAYVEGFTYVLPITETRDGALLDVVHSIPILGFYGSWTDPSMFDNMSYVDGLYGETRMPYSGKSDTNYLTVTYAGSAAKFSGNPYAVEDEFPADRLALSTGSSIGNVVYNLIRSAGTTGFAITKLDADHQVTDVLSASVAANDVVGQWYYESQQTWQNTGTKFYTANKALSSLGLSEGEHFRAGFYAIPEYNAMQINEDTTSADCGMLDNAGFRALLLENVLGKGAFVGYDFTVDNTAPTVSDASLSGSTLSVSASDNQNLAYVAVLSLDGETVYAEQTPGAPSAVITLDATAAINNAKGYVAVFAGDYAGNESAVAVKVNDNTYEEKTVYVLSDSLTAGKDYMIVSRNSAGGGYA
;
A
#
# COMPACT_ATOMS: atom_id res chain seq x y z
N ALA A 1 -32.57 -4.08 -17.49
CA ALA A 1 -33.91 -3.47 -17.73
C ALA A 1 -34.14 -3.01 -19.18
N GLU A 2 -33.27 -2.16 -19.75
CA GLU A 2 -33.50 -1.52 -21.07
C GLU A 2 -33.80 -2.51 -22.22
N LYS A 3 -33.02 -3.59 -22.35
CA LYS A 3 -33.26 -4.65 -23.35
C LYS A 3 -34.68 -5.23 -23.25
N GLY A 4 -35.17 -5.45 -22.02
CA GLY A 4 -36.54 -5.91 -21.76
C GLY A 4 -37.59 -4.87 -22.14
N ASN A 5 -37.37 -3.61 -21.76
CA ASN A 5 -38.30 -2.51 -22.08
C ASN A 5 -38.43 -2.31 -23.60
N ASN A 6 -37.33 -2.44 -24.35
CA ASN A 6 -37.33 -2.38 -25.81
C ASN A 6 -38.08 -3.58 -26.43
N ALA A 7 -37.92 -4.77 -25.85
CA ALA A 7 -38.55 -5.99 -26.33
C ALA A 7 -40.09 -6.00 -26.15
N LYS A 8 -40.66 -5.16 -25.26
CA LYS A 8 -42.12 -5.07 -25.02
C LYS A 8 -42.93 -4.89 -26.29
N SER A 9 -42.44 -4.06 -27.22
CA SER A 9 -43.13 -3.77 -28.49
C SER A 9 -43.38 -5.01 -29.36
N TYR A 10 -42.59 -6.07 -29.14
CA TYR A 10 -42.69 -7.34 -29.86
C TYR A 10 -43.54 -8.39 -29.13
N SER A 11 -44.05 -8.08 -27.93
CA SER A 11 -44.87 -8.98 -27.10
C SER A 11 -44.28 -10.41 -26.95
N PRO A 12 -43.00 -10.55 -26.55
CA PRO A 12 -42.37 -11.85 -26.45
C PRO A 12 -43.00 -12.68 -25.32
N LYS A 13 -42.96 -14.01 -25.47
CA LYS A 13 -43.36 -14.93 -24.38
C LYS A 13 -42.35 -14.97 -23.24
N ALA A 14 -41.07 -14.78 -23.56
CA ALA A 14 -39.94 -14.70 -22.65
C ALA A 14 -38.77 -14.02 -23.38
N LEU A 15 -37.80 -13.49 -22.63
CA LEU A 15 -36.54 -12.98 -23.19
C LEU A 15 -35.35 -13.67 -22.50
N LEU A 16 -34.48 -14.29 -23.29
CA LEU A 16 -33.20 -14.83 -22.82
C LEU A 16 -32.11 -13.80 -23.13
N ILE A 17 -31.31 -13.44 -22.15
CA ILE A 17 -30.18 -12.51 -22.30
C ILE A 17 -28.89 -13.31 -22.15
N ALA A 18 -28.15 -13.43 -23.25
CA ALA A 18 -26.83 -14.04 -23.23
C ALA A 18 -25.81 -13.12 -22.57
N ASN A 19 -24.92 -13.70 -21.76
CA ASN A 19 -23.67 -13.06 -21.38
C ASN A 19 -22.83 -12.76 -22.64
N ASN A 20 -22.02 -11.70 -22.60
CA ASN A 20 -21.10 -11.31 -23.67
C ASN A 20 -19.64 -11.73 -23.38
N GLN A 21 -19.40 -12.39 -22.25
CA GLN A 21 -18.15 -13.01 -21.84
C GLN A 21 -18.46 -14.39 -21.25
N ASP A 22 -17.43 -15.18 -20.96
CA ASP A 22 -17.58 -16.45 -20.25
C ASP A 22 -18.11 -16.21 -18.81
N GLY A 23 -18.77 -17.23 -18.25
CA GLY A 23 -19.38 -17.16 -16.93
C GLY A 23 -20.84 -16.68 -16.91
N THR A 24 -21.34 -16.36 -15.71
CA THR A 24 -22.75 -15.99 -15.46
C THR A 24 -22.91 -14.50 -15.18
N ILE A 25 -24.08 -13.93 -15.53
CA ILE A 25 -24.42 -12.54 -15.21
C ILE A 25 -25.58 -12.47 -14.23
N SER A 26 -25.44 -11.59 -13.23
CA SER A 26 -26.56 -11.15 -12.41
C SER A 26 -27.34 -10.06 -13.14
N MET A 27 -28.65 -10.23 -13.27
CA MET A 27 -29.52 -9.27 -13.96
C MET A 27 -30.35 -8.46 -12.97
N SER A 28 -30.17 -7.13 -12.96
CA SER A 28 -31.09 -6.22 -12.27
C SER A 28 -32.30 -5.86 -13.14
N LEU A 29 -33.49 -6.05 -12.57
CA LEU A 29 -34.78 -5.74 -13.18
C LEU A 29 -35.46 -4.50 -12.57
N GLY A 30 -34.74 -3.68 -11.79
CA GLY A 30 -35.32 -2.56 -11.06
C GLY A 30 -36.17 -1.60 -11.91
N ASP A 31 -35.69 -1.26 -13.12
CA ASP A 31 -36.39 -0.36 -14.06
C ASP A 31 -37.20 -1.11 -15.14
N TYR A 32 -37.41 -2.41 -14.97
CA TYR A 32 -38.22 -3.21 -15.90
C TYR A 32 -39.70 -3.17 -15.49
N ASP A 33 -40.55 -2.68 -16.38
CA ASP A 33 -42.00 -2.53 -16.15
C ASP A 33 -42.84 -3.53 -17.00
N GLY A 34 -42.18 -4.49 -17.66
CA GLY A 34 -42.84 -5.52 -18.47
C GLY A 34 -43.34 -6.71 -17.65
N THR A 35 -44.14 -7.58 -18.28
CA THR A 35 -44.77 -8.74 -17.63
C THR A 35 -44.26 -10.09 -18.10
N PHE A 36 -43.48 -10.14 -19.18
CA PHE A 36 -42.89 -11.41 -19.63
C PHE A 36 -41.62 -11.74 -18.82
N PRO A 37 -41.34 -13.03 -18.57
CA PRO A 37 -40.15 -13.45 -17.83
C PRO A 37 -38.86 -13.15 -18.62
N MET A 38 -37.82 -12.79 -17.89
CA MET A 38 -36.47 -12.62 -18.42
C MET A 38 -35.50 -13.51 -17.67
N VAL A 39 -34.56 -14.13 -18.40
CA VAL A 39 -33.59 -15.09 -17.86
C VAL A 39 -32.22 -14.76 -18.46
N SER A 40 -31.17 -14.70 -17.65
CA SER A 40 -29.80 -14.69 -18.15
C SER A 40 -29.35 -16.11 -18.48
N ILE A 41 -28.55 -16.26 -19.54
CA ILE A 41 -27.88 -17.51 -19.90
C ILE A 41 -26.40 -17.23 -20.16
N SER A 42 -25.55 -18.26 -20.05
CA SER A 42 -24.13 -18.14 -20.36
C SER A 42 -23.90 -17.85 -21.85
N LEU A 43 -22.69 -17.38 -22.20
CA LEU A 43 -22.28 -17.24 -23.60
C LEU A 43 -22.30 -18.62 -24.30
N ALA A 44 -21.78 -19.66 -23.64
CA ALA A 44 -21.78 -21.03 -24.15
C ALA A 44 -23.18 -21.56 -24.44
N ASP A 45 -24.15 -21.36 -23.54
CA ASP A 45 -25.55 -21.75 -23.77
C ASP A 45 -26.17 -21.01 -24.95
N ALA A 46 -25.87 -19.71 -25.08
CA ALA A 46 -26.37 -18.90 -26.17
C ALA A 46 -25.81 -19.37 -27.52
N GLU A 47 -24.54 -19.75 -27.56
CA GLU A 47 -23.89 -20.34 -28.74
C GLU A 47 -24.49 -21.71 -29.07
N LEU A 48 -24.69 -22.59 -28.08
CA LEU A 48 -25.35 -23.88 -28.26
C LEU A 48 -26.78 -23.74 -28.81
N ILE A 49 -27.56 -22.79 -28.29
CA ILE A 49 -28.91 -22.48 -28.78
C ILE A 49 -28.85 -21.97 -30.22
N LYS A 50 -27.90 -21.09 -30.52
CA LYS A 50 -27.72 -20.50 -31.85
C LYS A 50 -27.31 -21.55 -32.89
N ASP A 51 -26.39 -22.45 -32.53
CA ASP A 51 -25.91 -23.54 -33.38
C ASP A 51 -26.98 -24.61 -33.62
N SER A 52 -27.86 -24.80 -32.64
CA SER A 52 -29.02 -25.70 -32.75
C SER A 52 -30.21 -25.08 -33.51
N ALA A 53 -30.14 -23.79 -33.84
CA ALA A 53 -31.21 -23.05 -34.50
C ALA A 53 -31.00 -22.90 -36.01
N GLY A 54 -32.10 -22.86 -36.76
CA GLY A 54 -32.07 -22.51 -38.18
C GLY A 54 -31.86 -21.02 -38.37
N SER A 55 -30.84 -20.62 -39.14
CA SER A 55 -30.57 -19.22 -39.47
C SER A 55 -31.38 -18.72 -40.66
N GLY A 56 -31.71 -17.43 -40.66
CA GLY A 56 -32.36 -16.71 -41.76
C GLY A 56 -31.89 -15.26 -41.83
N THR A 57 -32.22 -14.57 -42.92
CA THR A 57 -31.86 -13.16 -43.10
C THR A 57 -33.08 -12.36 -43.53
N ALA A 58 -33.40 -11.30 -42.80
CA ALA A 58 -34.48 -10.37 -43.14
C ALA A 58 -34.03 -8.93 -42.86
N GLY A 59 -34.25 -8.02 -43.82
CA GLY A 59 -33.92 -6.61 -43.66
C GLY A 59 -32.43 -6.30 -43.43
N GLY A 60 -31.52 -7.20 -43.85
CA GLY A 60 -30.07 -7.06 -43.61
C GLY A 60 -29.58 -7.63 -42.27
N TYR A 61 -30.47 -8.19 -41.46
CA TYR A 61 -30.14 -8.80 -40.17
C TYR A 61 -30.28 -10.32 -40.22
N THR A 62 -29.31 -11.02 -39.65
CA THR A 62 -29.38 -12.47 -39.42
C THR A 62 -30.20 -12.74 -38.16
N TYR A 63 -31.16 -13.65 -38.26
CA TYR A 63 -31.96 -14.12 -37.13
C TYR A 63 -31.95 -15.65 -37.06
N TYR A 64 -32.19 -16.19 -35.87
CA TYR A 64 -32.17 -17.62 -35.60
C TYR A 64 -33.56 -18.07 -35.13
N THR A 65 -34.02 -19.22 -35.61
CA THR A 65 -35.32 -19.80 -35.29
C THR A 65 -35.18 -21.25 -34.87
N GLY A 66 -35.89 -21.63 -33.81
CA GLY A 66 -35.84 -22.98 -33.26
C GLY A 66 -36.97 -23.20 -32.24
N THR A 67 -36.97 -24.37 -31.63
CA THR A 67 -37.90 -24.69 -30.53
C THR A 67 -37.10 -24.93 -29.26
N LEU A 68 -37.42 -24.19 -28.20
CA LEU A 68 -36.85 -24.39 -26.86
C LEU A 68 -37.95 -24.96 -25.95
N SER A 69 -37.63 -26.05 -25.24
CA SER A 69 -38.51 -26.63 -24.23
C SER A 69 -38.01 -26.21 -22.84
N VAL A 70 -38.86 -25.51 -22.08
CA VAL A 70 -38.57 -25.16 -20.69
C VAL A 70 -39.26 -26.17 -19.78
N GLY A 71 -38.47 -27.00 -19.10
CA GLY A 71 -38.96 -27.97 -18.12
C GLY A 71 -39.12 -27.37 -16.73
N SER A 72 -39.93 -28.00 -15.88
CA SER A 72 -39.99 -27.73 -14.45
C SER A 72 -39.20 -28.79 -13.68
N GLY A 73 -38.11 -28.40 -13.01
CA GLY A 73 -37.28 -29.29 -12.18
C GLY A 73 -36.01 -28.57 -11.72
N ILE A 74 -35.45 -29.01 -10.59
CA ILE A 74 -34.10 -28.61 -10.19
C ILE A 74 -33.13 -29.47 -11.01
N THR A 75 -32.29 -28.83 -11.81
CA THR A 75 -31.12 -29.47 -12.42
C THR A 75 -29.89 -29.02 -11.66
N HIS A 76 -28.85 -29.86 -11.62
CA HIS A 76 -27.52 -29.44 -11.21
C HIS A 76 -26.63 -29.47 -12.44
N GLU A 77 -25.71 -28.53 -12.51
CA GLU A 77 -24.70 -28.42 -13.53
C GLU A 77 -23.39 -28.12 -12.82
N ILE A 78 -22.33 -28.83 -13.21
CA ILE A 78 -20.98 -28.49 -12.77
C ILE A 78 -20.53 -27.38 -13.71
N VAL A 79 -20.59 -26.14 -13.22
CA VAL A 79 -20.27 -24.94 -14.00
C VAL A 79 -18.75 -24.79 -14.18
N SER A 80 -17.99 -25.34 -13.23
CA SER A 80 -16.53 -25.39 -13.19
C SER A 80 -16.14 -26.61 -12.37
N ASP A 81 -15.10 -27.32 -12.80
CA ASP A 81 -14.45 -28.37 -11.98
C ASP A 81 -13.55 -27.73 -10.90
N ASN A 82 -13.21 -26.44 -11.02
CA ASN A 82 -12.34 -25.70 -10.09
C ASN A 82 -13.16 -24.89 -9.07
N ALA A 83 -12.70 -24.87 -7.82
CA ALA A 83 -13.22 -23.98 -6.78
C ALA A 83 -12.51 -22.63 -6.82
N ASP A 84 -13.13 -21.64 -7.46
CA ASP A 84 -12.55 -20.30 -7.59
C ASP A 84 -12.96 -19.36 -6.45
N VAL A 85 -12.06 -18.44 -6.07
CA VAL A 85 -12.43 -17.33 -5.19
C VAL A 85 -13.35 -16.37 -5.95
N SER A 86 -14.48 -16.04 -5.34
CA SER A 86 -15.47 -15.16 -5.97
C SER A 86 -14.95 -13.73 -6.11
N SER A 87 -15.07 -13.14 -7.29
CA SER A 87 -14.63 -11.76 -7.58
C SER A 87 -15.28 -10.67 -6.71
N PHE A 88 -16.46 -10.93 -6.14
CA PHE A 88 -17.13 -10.02 -5.21
C PHE A 88 -16.65 -10.16 -3.75
N SER A 89 -15.83 -11.17 -3.44
CA SER A 89 -15.32 -11.37 -2.08
C SER A 89 -14.40 -10.21 -1.71
N SER A 90 -14.56 -9.67 -0.51
CA SER A 90 -13.71 -8.58 -0.04
C SER A 90 -12.32 -9.11 0.28
N TRP A 91 -11.30 -8.39 -0.18
CA TRP A 91 -9.91 -8.70 0.11
C TRP A 91 -9.46 -8.02 1.40
N GLY A 92 -8.52 -8.64 2.09
CA GLY A 92 -7.65 -7.95 3.03
C GLY A 92 -6.54 -7.16 2.34
N VAL A 93 -5.66 -6.52 3.10
CA VAL A 93 -5.77 -6.30 4.55
C VAL A 93 -6.50 -4.98 4.85
N PRO A 94 -7.21 -4.87 5.99
CA PRO A 94 -7.52 -3.56 6.56
C PRO A 94 -6.23 -2.77 6.83
N GLY A 95 -6.34 -1.45 7.05
CA GLY A 95 -5.17 -0.60 7.34
C GLY A 95 -4.45 -0.95 8.65
N SER A 96 -5.01 -1.84 9.47
CA SER A 96 -4.36 -2.47 10.63
C SER A 96 -3.35 -3.56 10.29
N LEU A 97 -3.18 -3.95 9.01
CA LEU A 97 -2.28 -5.03 8.58
C LEU A 97 -2.61 -6.39 9.23
N ILE A 98 -3.84 -6.57 9.72
CA ILE A 98 -4.34 -7.83 10.27
C ILE A 98 -4.92 -8.68 9.14
N MET A 99 -4.57 -9.96 9.08
CA MET A 99 -5.02 -10.89 8.05
C MET A 99 -6.54 -11.06 8.07
N LYS A 100 -7.15 -10.75 6.92
CA LYS A 100 -8.55 -10.99 6.57
C LYS A 100 -8.64 -11.35 5.07
N PRO A 101 -9.63 -12.17 4.67
CA PRO A 101 -10.53 -12.95 5.52
C PRO A 101 -9.76 -14.03 6.33
N GLU A 102 -10.43 -14.69 7.27
CA GLU A 102 -9.78 -15.73 8.09
C GLU A 102 -9.86 -17.12 7.43
N ILE A 103 -10.94 -17.39 6.70
CA ILE A 103 -11.21 -18.68 6.08
C ILE A 103 -12.25 -18.50 4.96
N SER A 104 -12.23 -19.39 3.98
CA SER A 104 -13.14 -19.40 2.84
C SER A 104 -14.15 -20.54 2.91
N ALA A 105 -15.33 -20.31 2.31
CA ALA A 105 -16.39 -21.31 2.17
C ALA A 105 -17.25 -21.01 0.94
N PRO A 106 -18.03 -21.98 0.44
CA PRO A 106 -18.93 -21.76 -0.69
C PRO A 106 -19.90 -20.60 -0.46
N GLY A 107 -19.74 -19.54 -1.25
CA GLY A 107 -20.58 -18.35 -1.22
C GLY A 107 -21.20 -17.97 -2.56
N GLY A 108 -20.74 -18.58 -3.66
CA GLY A 108 -21.29 -18.37 -5.00
C GLY A 108 -22.38 -19.37 -5.33
N ASN A 109 -23.46 -18.91 -5.98
CA ASN A 109 -24.54 -19.74 -6.52
C ASN A 109 -25.18 -20.70 -5.50
N ILE A 110 -25.37 -20.24 -4.27
CA ILE A 110 -25.92 -21.05 -3.18
C ILE A 110 -27.44 -21.13 -3.30
N TYR A 111 -27.96 -22.33 -3.53
CA TYR A 111 -29.38 -22.63 -3.53
C TYR A 111 -29.88 -22.82 -2.10
N SER A 112 -30.75 -21.92 -1.63
CA SER A 112 -31.26 -21.95 -0.25
C SER A 112 -32.69 -21.44 -0.15
N ILE A 113 -33.27 -21.53 1.06
CA ILE A 113 -34.65 -21.15 1.35
C ILE A 113 -34.84 -19.65 1.10
N TYR A 114 -35.88 -19.32 0.33
CA TYR A 114 -36.32 -17.95 0.09
C TYR A 114 -37.59 -17.65 0.87
N GLY A 115 -37.41 -17.49 2.18
CA GLY A 115 -38.52 -17.19 3.10
C GLY A 115 -39.15 -15.83 2.82
N THR A 116 -40.38 -15.63 3.31
CA THR A 116 -41.12 -14.38 3.12
C THR A 116 -40.33 -13.19 3.66
N ASN A 117 -39.96 -12.25 2.78
CA ASN A 117 -39.11 -11.10 3.10
C ASN A 117 -39.60 -9.82 2.41
N ASN A 118 -39.22 -8.66 2.95
CA ASN A 118 -39.51 -7.38 2.31
C ASN A 118 -38.37 -7.01 1.34
N THR A 119 -38.74 -6.55 0.17
CA THR A 119 -37.86 -6.07 -0.89
C THR A 119 -38.24 -4.64 -1.27
N GLY A 120 -37.41 -3.95 -2.06
CA GLY A 120 -37.70 -2.60 -2.55
C GLY A 120 -38.99 -2.51 -3.39
N SER A 121 -39.50 -3.63 -3.90
CA SER A 121 -40.72 -3.73 -4.71
C SER A 121 -41.91 -4.35 -3.97
N GLY A 122 -41.79 -4.63 -2.66
CA GLY A 122 -42.83 -5.24 -1.83
C GLY A 122 -42.40 -6.55 -1.18
N THR A 123 -43.35 -7.39 -0.78
CA THR A 123 -43.05 -8.70 -0.16
C THR A 123 -42.71 -9.74 -1.22
N ALA A 124 -41.59 -10.43 -1.05
CA ALA A 124 -41.14 -11.57 -1.84
C ALA A 124 -40.99 -12.82 -0.95
N GLY A 125 -40.66 -13.97 -1.55
CA GLY A 125 -40.47 -15.22 -0.83
C GLY A 125 -41.77 -15.93 -0.44
N GLY A 126 -41.64 -17.08 0.22
CA GLY A 126 -42.76 -17.88 0.70
C GLY A 126 -42.35 -19.07 1.56
N SER A 127 -43.33 -19.86 2.02
CA SER A 127 -43.08 -21.03 2.88
C SER A 127 -42.36 -22.19 2.18
N ASP A 128 -42.52 -22.29 0.86
CA ASP A 128 -41.99 -23.38 0.03
C ASP A 128 -41.19 -22.83 -1.17
N GLN A 129 -40.48 -21.72 -0.97
CA GLN A 129 -39.69 -21.07 -2.03
C GLN A 129 -38.19 -21.19 -1.76
N TYR A 130 -37.43 -21.24 -2.85
CA TYR A 130 -35.97 -21.31 -2.86
C TYR A 130 -35.41 -20.34 -3.89
N VAL A 131 -34.18 -19.91 -3.67
CA VAL A 131 -33.46 -18.99 -4.55
C VAL A 131 -31.98 -19.35 -4.59
N VAL A 132 -31.34 -19.03 -5.70
CA VAL A 132 -29.88 -19.04 -5.82
C VAL A 132 -29.37 -17.64 -5.50
N MET A 133 -28.47 -17.51 -4.53
CA MET A 133 -27.83 -16.24 -4.16
C MET A 133 -26.31 -16.40 -4.08
N SER A 134 -25.61 -15.30 -4.35
CA SER A 134 -24.16 -15.22 -4.24
C SER A 134 -23.77 -14.11 -3.27
N GLY A 135 -22.77 -14.38 -2.42
CA GLY A 135 -22.23 -13.41 -1.49
C GLY A 135 -21.48 -14.07 -0.33
N THR A 136 -20.58 -13.32 0.31
CA THR A 136 -19.96 -13.76 1.58
C THR A 136 -21.01 -13.96 2.69
N SER A 137 -22.18 -13.31 2.59
CA SER A 137 -23.36 -13.59 3.42
C SER A 137 -23.88 -15.02 3.31
N MET A 138 -23.58 -15.74 2.21
CA MET A 138 -23.90 -17.15 2.02
C MET A 138 -22.75 -18.05 2.48
N ALA A 139 -21.48 -17.61 2.39
CA ALA A 139 -20.34 -18.34 2.93
C ALA A 139 -20.34 -18.39 4.47
N ALA A 140 -20.67 -17.27 5.13
CA ALA A 140 -20.71 -17.19 6.59
C ALA A 140 -21.59 -18.25 7.30
N PRO A 141 -22.85 -18.51 6.88
CA PRO A 141 -23.65 -19.57 7.49
C PRO A 141 -23.14 -20.98 7.19
N HIS A 142 -22.38 -21.20 6.11
CA HIS A 142 -21.69 -22.48 5.89
C HIS A 142 -20.66 -22.72 6.99
N ILE A 143 -19.76 -21.76 7.22
CA ILE A 143 -18.78 -21.83 8.32
C ILE A 143 -19.47 -22.06 9.66
N ALA A 144 -20.54 -21.32 9.97
CA ALA A 144 -21.30 -21.51 11.21
C ALA A 144 -21.86 -22.94 11.36
N GLY A 145 -22.33 -23.54 10.27
CA GLY A 145 -22.77 -24.94 10.23
C GLY A 145 -21.64 -25.93 10.48
N LEU A 146 -20.49 -25.74 9.81
CA LEU A 146 -19.29 -26.58 10.00
C LEU A 146 -18.78 -26.51 11.45
N THR A 147 -18.72 -25.30 12.03
CA THR A 147 -18.40 -25.09 13.44
C THR A 147 -19.34 -25.88 14.36
N GLY A 148 -20.64 -25.91 14.06
CA GLY A 148 -21.62 -26.68 14.82
C GLY A 148 -21.38 -28.20 14.78
N VAL A 149 -21.07 -28.74 13.59
CA VAL A 149 -20.73 -30.16 13.42
C VAL A 149 -19.44 -30.50 14.17
N LEU A 150 -18.41 -29.65 14.05
CA LEU A 150 -17.14 -29.87 14.72
C LEU A 150 -17.28 -29.76 16.25
N ALA A 151 -18.14 -28.85 16.75
CA ALA A 151 -18.48 -28.77 18.16
C ALA A 151 -19.11 -30.06 18.69
N GLN A 152 -20.01 -30.68 17.91
CA GLN A 152 -20.57 -31.98 18.25
C GLN A 152 -19.48 -33.06 18.27
N TYR A 153 -18.64 -33.13 17.25
CA TYR A 153 -17.55 -34.11 17.16
C TYR A 153 -16.59 -34.03 18.35
N VAL A 154 -16.09 -32.84 18.67
CA VAL A 154 -15.18 -32.59 19.80
C VAL A 154 -15.82 -33.01 21.13
N ALA A 155 -17.11 -32.70 21.32
CA ALA A 155 -17.82 -33.05 22.54
C ALA A 155 -18.08 -34.56 22.68
N GLU A 156 -18.51 -35.24 21.61
CA GLU A 156 -18.85 -36.67 21.63
C GLU A 156 -17.60 -37.56 21.78
N ASN A 157 -16.46 -37.12 21.24
CA ASN A 157 -15.19 -37.84 21.36
C ASN A 157 -14.34 -37.41 22.57
N GLY A 158 -14.82 -36.44 23.35
CA GLY A 158 -14.12 -35.97 24.55
C GLY A 158 -12.74 -35.38 24.26
N ILE A 159 -12.56 -34.72 23.11
CA ILE A 159 -11.29 -34.13 22.70
C ILE A 159 -11.00 -32.94 23.62
N THR A 160 -9.86 -32.98 24.30
CA THR A 160 -9.38 -31.92 25.20
C THR A 160 -7.89 -31.72 25.04
N VAL A 161 -7.45 -30.46 24.99
CA VAL A 161 -6.04 -30.09 25.04
C VAL A 161 -5.80 -29.26 26.30
N PRO A 162 -4.81 -29.60 27.16
CA PRO A 162 -4.52 -28.83 28.37
C PRO A 162 -4.29 -27.35 28.07
N GLY A 163 -4.92 -26.46 28.85
CA GLY A 163 -4.78 -25.00 28.66
C GLY A 163 -5.72 -24.40 27.61
N HIS A 164 -6.40 -25.21 26.80
CA HIS A 164 -7.28 -24.73 25.73
C HIS A 164 -8.75 -25.09 25.96
N THR A 165 -9.62 -24.18 25.55
CA THR A 165 -11.07 -24.35 25.55
C THR A 165 -11.53 -25.14 24.33
N THR A 166 -12.69 -25.79 24.44
CA THR A 166 -13.35 -26.44 23.30
C THR A 166 -13.51 -25.49 22.10
N ARG A 167 -13.81 -24.23 22.34
CA ARG A 167 -13.96 -23.22 21.28
C ARG A 167 -12.64 -22.93 20.57
N GLN A 168 -11.52 -22.85 21.29
CA GLN A 168 -10.19 -22.67 20.69
C GLN A 168 -9.78 -23.90 19.87
N ILE A 169 -10.06 -25.12 20.35
CA ILE A 169 -9.79 -26.36 19.60
C ILE A 169 -10.57 -26.38 18.29
N ILE A 170 -11.87 -26.05 18.32
CA ILE A 170 -12.72 -25.98 17.11
C ILE A 170 -12.20 -24.92 16.14
N GLN A 171 -11.81 -23.74 16.64
CA GLN A 171 -11.26 -22.66 15.81
C GLN A 171 -9.95 -23.10 15.13
N SER A 172 -9.06 -23.74 15.89
CA SER A 172 -7.77 -24.22 15.40
C SER A 172 -7.95 -25.29 14.33
N LEU A 173 -8.74 -26.33 14.61
CA LEU A 173 -9.01 -27.40 13.65
C LEU A 173 -9.62 -26.85 12.36
N LEU A 174 -10.61 -25.96 12.46
CA LEU A 174 -11.28 -25.42 11.28
C LEU A 174 -10.33 -24.59 10.39
N MET A 175 -9.43 -23.81 10.97
CA MET A 175 -8.46 -23.00 10.21
C MET A 175 -7.27 -23.83 9.73
N SER A 176 -6.64 -24.60 10.61
CA SER A 176 -5.43 -25.34 10.28
C SER A 176 -5.66 -26.46 9.27
N THR A 177 -6.85 -27.06 9.21
CA THR A 177 -7.17 -28.10 8.23
C THR A 177 -7.93 -27.57 7.01
N ALA A 178 -8.02 -26.25 6.85
CA ALA A 178 -8.53 -25.66 5.63
C ALA A 178 -7.53 -25.92 4.48
N GLU A 179 -8.04 -25.97 3.27
CA GLU A 179 -7.25 -26.27 2.07
C GLU A 179 -6.88 -24.97 1.36
N PRO A 180 -5.58 -24.59 1.31
CA PRO A 180 -5.12 -23.49 0.50
C PRO A 180 -5.54 -23.67 -0.96
N MET A 181 -6.10 -22.60 -1.53
CA MET A 181 -6.69 -22.55 -2.86
C MET A 181 -5.69 -22.00 -3.88
N HIS A 182 -5.72 -22.56 -5.09
CA HIS A 182 -4.90 -22.15 -6.24
C HIS A 182 -5.79 -21.66 -7.37
N ILE A 183 -5.27 -20.75 -8.21
CA ILE A 183 -6.03 -20.17 -9.35
C ILE A 183 -6.45 -21.24 -10.37
N GLU A 184 -5.68 -22.33 -10.48
CA GLU A 184 -6.11 -23.55 -11.17
C GLU A 184 -6.16 -24.70 -10.14
N ASP A 185 -7.17 -25.57 -10.17
CA ASP A 185 -7.36 -26.57 -9.12
C ASP A 185 -6.12 -27.48 -8.92
N GLY A 186 -5.51 -27.37 -7.74
CA GLY A 186 -4.26 -28.03 -7.36
C GLY A 186 -3.04 -27.72 -8.24
N LYS A 187 -3.07 -26.63 -9.03
CA LYS A 187 -2.04 -26.25 -10.00
C LYS A 187 -1.84 -24.74 -10.08
N GLY A 188 -0.63 -24.31 -10.38
CA GLY A 188 -0.32 -22.89 -10.57
C GLY A 188 -0.28 -22.10 -9.25
N PRO A 189 -0.23 -20.76 -9.33
CA PRO A 189 -0.01 -19.90 -8.17
C PRO A 189 -1.17 -19.95 -7.18
N TYR A 190 -0.84 -19.73 -5.90
CA TYR A 190 -1.84 -19.56 -4.85
C TYR A 190 -2.72 -18.35 -5.15
N TYR A 191 -4.00 -18.45 -4.78
CA TYR A 191 -4.76 -17.22 -4.50
C TYR A 191 -4.05 -16.49 -3.34
N PRO A 192 -3.89 -15.15 -3.39
CA PRO A 192 -3.36 -14.39 -2.26
C PRO A 192 -4.08 -14.73 -0.96
N ILE A 193 -3.38 -14.80 0.17
CA ILE A 193 -4.03 -15.01 1.48
C ILE A 193 -5.00 -13.88 1.81
N LEU A 194 -4.79 -12.71 1.20
CA LEU A 194 -5.68 -11.55 1.23
C LEU A 194 -7.07 -11.86 0.68
N GLN A 195 -7.21 -12.90 -0.15
CA GLN A 195 -8.48 -13.37 -0.71
C GLN A 195 -9.09 -14.54 0.04
N GLN A 196 -8.25 -15.48 0.47
CA GLN A 196 -8.70 -16.80 0.92
C GLN A 196 -8.56 -17.07 2.42
N GLY A 197 -7.74 -16.28 3.13
CA GLY A 197 -7.35 -16.56 4.51
C GLY A 197 -6.62 -17.90 4.62
N ALA A 198 -7.01 -18.75 5.56
CA ALA A 198 -6.47 -20.10 5.72
C ALA A 198 -6.86 -21.07 4.57
N GLY A 199 -7.70 -20.65 3.62
CA GLY A 199 -8.17 -21.48 2.52
C GLY A 199 -9.61 -21.97 2.69
N LEU A 200 -9.99 -22.95 1.87
CA LEU A 200 -11.34 -23.51 1.84
C LEU A 200 -11.58 -24.42 3.05
N ALA A 201 -12.60 -24.13 3.84
CA ALA A 201 -12.92 -24.92 5.02
C ALA A 201 -13.24 -26.38 4.69
N ASN A 202 -12.47 -27.32 5.25
CA ASN A 202 -12.70 -28.76 5.10
C ASN A 202 -12.98 -29.42 6.46
N VAL A 203 -14.26 -29.68 6.74
CA VAL A 203 -14.69 -30.32 7.99
C VAL A 203 -14.33 -31.81 8.05
N ALA A 204 -14.15 -32.48 6.91
CA ALA A 204 -13.72 -33.87 6.89
C ALA A 204 -12.28 -33.95 7.40
N ASN A 205 -11.39 -33.10 6.91
CA ASN A 205 -10.01 -33.01 7.39
C ASN A 205 -10.00 -32.65 8.89
N ALA A 206 -10.80 -31.68 9.33
CA ALA A 206 -10.91 -31.30 10.74
C ALA A 206 -11.36 -32.45 11.67
N ILE A 207 -12.20 -33.37 11.17
CA ILE A 207 -12.66 -34.55 11.93
C ILE A 207 -11.58 -35.64 11.93
N TYR A 208 -10.88 -35.84 10.82
CA TYR A 208 -9.80 -36.84 10.71
C TYR A 208 -8.47 -36.41 11.34
N ALA A 209 -8.34 -35.13 11.68
CA ALA A 209 -7.18 -34.61 12.36
C ALA A 209 -6.92 -35.35 13.68
N SER A 210 -5.72 -35.90 13.77
CA SER A 210 -5.16 -36.53 14.97
C SER A 210 -4.21 -35.58 15.69
N SER A 211 -4.09 -34.33 15.24
CA SER A 211 -3.38 -33.26 15.93
C SER A 211 -4.11 -31.92 15.88
N VAL A 212 -3.67 -30.98 16.73
CA VAL A 212 -4.22 -29.61 16.82
C VAL A 212 -3.06 -28.62 16.88
N ILE A 213 -3.15 -27.51 16.14
CA ILE A 213 -2.14 -26.45 16.11
C ILE A 213 -2.57 -25.25 16.98
N PHE A 214 -1.68 -24.78 17.85
CA PHE A 214 -1.87 -23.50 18.54
C PHE A 214 -0.70 -22.56 18.27
N MET A 215 -1.01 -21.34 17.86
CA MET A 215 0.01 -20.32 17.59
C MET A 215 0.65 -19.83 18.90
N GLY A 216 1.93 -19.50 18.84
CA GLY A 216 2.62 -18.78 19.90
C GLY A 216 2.17 -17.31 19.99
N GLU A 217 2.47 -16.67 21.12
CA GLU A 217 2.13 -15.26 21.35
C GLU A 217 2.85 -14.31 20.37
N ASP A 218 4.02 -14.72 19.89
CA ASP A 218 4.84 -14.03 18.90
C ASP A 218 4.25 -14.09 17.48
N ALA A 219 3.35 -15.02 17.20
CA ALA A 219 2.83 -15.23 15.85
C ALA A 219 1.66 -14.32 15.48
N THR A 220 0.75 -14.00 16.40
CA THR A 220 -0.43 -13.17 16.12
C THR A 220 -1.11 -12.77 17.42
N ALA A 221 -1.61 -11.54 17.55
CA ALA A 221 -2.44 -11.14 18.71
C ALA A 221 -3.69 -12.01 18.91
N SER A 222 -4.12 -12.74 17.87
CA SER A 222 -5.27 -13.64 17.92
C SER A 222 -4.96 -15.07 18.37
N TRP A 223 -3.72 -15.34 18.80
CA TRP A 223 -3.29 -16.65 19.34
C TRP A 223 -4.19 -17.09 20.50
N ALA A 224 -4.55 -16.14 21.38
CA ALA A 224 -5.39 -16.38 22.55
C ALA A 224 -6.83 -16.78 22.19
N ASP A 225 -7.27 -16.51 20.96
CA ASP A 225 -8.58 -16.89 20.45
C ASP A 225 -8.57 -18.32 19.85
N GLY A 226 -7.39 -18.90 19.63
CA GLY A 226 -7.19 -20.21 18.98
C GLY A 226 -7.17 -20.12 17.46
N LYS A 227 -6.96 -18.92 16.90
CA LYS A 227 -6.83 -18.72 15.45
C LYS A 227 -5.45 -19.16 14.99
N VAL A 228 -5.40 -19.84 13.85
CA VAL A 228 -4.17 -20.36 13.25
C VAL A 228 -3.80 -19.46 12.08
N LYS A 229 -2.87 -18.53 12.32
CA LYS A 229 -2.31 -17.61 11.34
C LYS A 229 -1.06 -16.93 11.92
N ALA A 230 -0.11 -16.56 11.07
CA ALA A 230 1.05 -15.74 11.43
C ALA A 230 0.90 -14.33 10.85
N GLU A 231 1.06 -13.31 11.69
CA GLU A 231 0.95 -11.89 11.38
C GLU A 231 2.24 -11.19 11.82
N LEU A 232 3.20 -11.13 10.91
CA LEU A 232 4.60 -10.79 11.15
C LEU A 232 4.85 -9.28 11.27
N GLY A 233 3.85 -8.46 10.95
CA GLY A 233 3.97 -7.00 10.90
C GLY A 233 4.80 -6.52 9.70
N ASP A 234 5.23 -5.25 9.76
CA ASP A 234 6.09 -4.64 8.75
C ASP A 234 7.58 -4.72 9.14
N LYS A 235 8.46 -4.60 8.14
CA LYS A 235 9.93 -4.63 8.33
C LYS A 235 10.58 -3.44 7.63
N PRO A 236 10.56 -2.24 8.25
CA PRO A 236 11.15 -1.04 7.66
C PRO A 236 12.65 -1.17 7.35
N SER A 237 13.39 -2.03 8.07
CA SER A 237 14.82 -2.25 7.85
C SER A 237 15.13 -3.03 6.57
N LYS A 238 14.12 -3.68 5.95
CA LYS A 238 14.25 -4.49 4.73
C LYS A 238 15.36 -5.55 4.76
N THR A 239 15.72 -6.00 5.96
CA THR A 239 16.88 -6.88 6.23
C THR A 239 16.61 -7.76 7.45
N GLY A 240 17.35 -8.87 7.56
CA GLY A 240 17.24 -9.82 8.67
C GLY A 240 16.18 -10.89 8.40
N SER A 241 15.38 -11.21 9.40
CA SER A 241 14.35 -12.25 9.29
C SER A 241 13.02 -11.83 9.93
N TYR A 242 11.99 -12.59 9.61
CA TYR A 242 10.77 -12.72 10.39
C TYR A 242 10.76 -14.07 11.09
N SER A 243 10.10 -14.16 12.24
CA SER A 243 9.96 -15.43 12.95
C SER A 243 8.61 -15.52 13.64
N TYR A 244 8.09 -16.73 13.76
CA TYR A 244 6.91 -17.02 14.57
C TYR A 244 6.94 -18.46 15.07
N SER A 245 6.23 -18.73 16.16
CA SER A 245 6.16 -20.08 16.73
C SER A 245 4.74 -20.65 16.72
N PHE A 246 4.65 -21.98 16.75
CA PHE A 246 3.41 -22.72 16.97
C PHE A 246 3.68 -24.05 17.68
N GLU A 247 2.65 -24.61 18.31
CA GLU A 247 2.68 -25.92 18.96
C GLU A 247 1.81 -26.92 18.20
N ILE A 248 2.35 -28.12 17.98
CA ILE A 248 1.59 -29.27 17.47
C ILE A 248 1.26 -30.17 18.66
N HIS A 249 -0.03 -30.39 18.91
CA HIS A 249 -0.53 -31.28 19.96
C HIS A 249 -1.05 -32.57 19.33
N ASN A 250 -0.37 -33.69 19.58
CA ASN A 250 -0.76 -35.01 19.11
C ASN A 250 -1.88 -35.57 19.99
N LEU A 251 -3.05 -35.83 19.39
CA LEU A 251 -4.23 -36.40 20.04
C LEU A 251 -4.25 -37.94 20.02
N ALA A 252 -3.43 -38.56 19.17
CA ALA A 252 -3.34 -40.01 19.04
C ALA A 252 -2.59 -40.67 20.20
N ASP A 253 -2.83 -41.96 20.39
CA ASP A 253 -2.15 -42.82 21.37
C ASP A 253 -0.83 -43.40 20.85
N VAL A 254 -0.38 -42.95 19.68
CA VAL A 254 0.90 -43.28 19.05
C VAL A 254 1.66 -42.01 18.69
N ALA A 255 2.99 -42.08 18.67
CA ALA A 255 3.79 -40.96 18.20
C ALA A 255 3.52 -40.70 16.71
N GLN A 256 3.49 -39.43 16.32
CA GLN A 256 3.29 -38.99 14.94
C GLN A 256 4.49 -38.17 14.50
N THR A 257 4.98 -38.46 13.31
CA THR A 257 6.03 -37.75 12.61
C THR A 257 5.43 -36.95 11.46
N TYR A 258 5.89 -35.71 11.35
CA TYR A 258 5.53 -34.72 10.34
C TYR A 258 6.77 -34.24 9.61
N GLU A 259 6.61 -33.82 8.37
CA GLU A 259 7.55 -33.00 7.61
C GLU A 259 7.01 -31.56 7.59
N LEU A 260 7.89 -30.59 7.80
CA LEU A 260 7.56 -29.18 7.75
C LEU A 260 7.96 -28.63 6.38
N ASP A 261 7.11 -27.75 5.84
CA ASP A 261 7.35 -27.10 4.55
C ASP A 261 6.70 -25.70 4.56
N THR A 262 7.23 -24.77 3.79
CA THR A 262 6.70 -23.40 3.73
C THR A 262 6.82 -22.83 2.33
N ASP A 263 5.66 -22.55 1.74
CA ASP A 263 5.57 -21.80 0.50
C ASP A 263 5.47 -20.31 0.81
N LEU A 264 6.35 -19.50 0.22
CA LEU A 264 6.37 -18.04 0.36
C LEU A 264 6.11 -17.37 -0.98
N PHE A 265 5.25 -16.36 -0.97
CA PHE A 265 4.92 -15.61 -2.16
C PHE A 265 4.57 -14.16 -1.84
N THR A 266 4.48 -13.35 -2.89
CA THR A 266 4.00 -11.97 -2.84
C THR A 266 3.00 -11.74 -3.97
N GLN A 267 2.37 -10.57 -4.02
CA GLN A 267 1.57 -10.20 -5.19
C GLN A 267 2.48 -10.03 -6.39
N ASP A 268 2.14 -10.68 -7.50
CA ASP A 268 2.84 -10.47 -8.77
C ASP A 268 2.55 -9.05 -9.29
N ARG A 269 3.13 -8.70 -10.41
CA ARG A 269 3.06 -7.37 -11.01
C ARG A 269 2.83 -7.47 -12.50
N PHE A 270 2.12 -6.49 -13.05
CA PHE A 270 1.96 -6.35 -14.48
C PHE A 270 2.17 -4.91 -14.92
N GLU A 271 2.63 -4.75 -16.15
CA GLU A 271 2.82 -3.44 -16.78
C GLU A 271 1.59 -3.07 -17.62
N TYR A 272 1.10 -1.85 -17.42
CA TYR A 272 0.04 -1.26 -18.24
C TYR A 272 0.31 0.24 -18.41
N GLU A 273 0.29 0.74 -19.65
CA GLU A 273 0.54 2.16 -19.98
C GLU A 273 1.82 2.73 -19.32
N ASP A 274 2.94 2.00 -19.41
CA ASP A 274 4.25 2.37 -18.82
C ASP A 274 4.21 2.57 -17.28
N GLN A 275 3.22 1.99 -16.61
CA GLN A 275 3.10 1.91 -15.15
C GLN A 275 3.07 0.46 -14.70
N VAL A 276 3.66 0.19 -13.54
CA VAL A 276 3.63 -1.13 -12.90
C VAL A 276 2.51 -1.15 -11.87
N TYR A 277 1.67 -2.17 -11.94
CA TYR A 277 0.57 -2.41 -11.01
C TYR A 277 0.77 -3.75 -10.29
N MET A 278 0.28 -3.85 -9.05
CA MET A 278 0.13 -5.13 -8.38
C MET A 278 -0.93 -5.95 -9.09
N ASP A 279 -0.60 -7.19 -9.41
CA ASP A 279 -1.50 -8.18 -9.98
C ASP A 279 -2.33 -8.85 -8.89
N THR A 280 -3.40 -9.49 -9.33
CA THR A 280 -4.23 -10.42 -8.57
C THR A 280 -3.61 -11.82 -8.43
N TYR A 281 -2.60 -12.13 -9.24
CA TYR A 281 -1.78 -13.35 -9.17
C TYR A 281 -0.64 -13.20 -8.15
N THR A 282 -0.04 -14.32 -7.78
CA THR A 282 1.10 -14.35 -6.85
C THR A 282 2.39 -14.75 -7.57
N ALA A 283 3.51 -14.24 -7.06
CA ALA A 283 4.87 -14.58 -7.49
C ALA A 283 5.64 -15.19 -6.32
N ASP A 284 6.47 -16.19 -6.59
CA ASP A 284 7.25 -16.91 -5.59
C ASP A 284 8.36 -16.00 -5.01
N LEU A 285 8.54 -16.02 -3.69
CA LEU A 285 9.63 -15.29 -3.03
C LEU A 285 10.98 -16.04 -3.12
N ALA A 286 10.96 -17.35 -3.35
CA ALA A 286 12.17 -18.14 -3.61
C ALA A 286 12.88 -17.69 -4.89
N ASP A 287 12.14 -17.19 -5.89
CA ASP A 287 12.72 -16.59 -7.11
C ASP A 287 13.59 -15.35 -6.80
N TYR A 288 13.40 -14.74 -5.63
CA TYR A 288 14.19 -13.62 -5.13
C TYR A 288 15.17 -14.04 -4.01
N GLY A 289 15.36 -15.34 -3.78
CA GLY A 289 16.35 -15.88 -2.83
C GLY A 289 15.93 -15.85 -1.36
N TRP A 290 14.63 -15.73 -1.07
CA TRP A 290 14.11 -15.89 0.29
C TRP A 290 14.15 -17.38 0.69
N THR A 291 14.47 -17.66 1.96
CA THR A 291 14.54 -19.03 2.48
C THR A 291 13.82 -19.15 3.82
N VAL A 292 13.57 -20.39 4.25
CA VAL A 292 12.90 -20.71 5.52
C VAL A 292 13.71 -21.74 6.28
N SER A 293 13.75 -21.64 7.61
CA SER A 293 14.29 -22.67 8.50
C SER A 293 13.37 -22.95 9.68
N TYR A 294 13.53 -24.12 10.29
CA TYR A 294 12.68 -24.61 11.38
C TYR A 294 13.52 -25.01 12.60
N GLU A 295 13.06 -24.66 13.80
CA GLU A 295 13.71 -25.05 15.07
C GLU A 295 12.70 -25.74 16.01
N TYR A 296 13.09 -26.86 16.63
CA TYR A 296 12.26 -27.59 17.59
C TYR A 296 13.06 -28.51 18.54
N GLU A 297 12.48 -28.83 19.71
CA GLU A 297 13.14 -29.69 20.70
C GLU A 297 13.35 -31.11 20.16
N GLY A 298 14.60 -31.58 20.17
CA GLY A 298 14.96 -32.90 19.66
C GLY A 298 15.04 -32.99 18.13
N ALA A 299 15.07 -31.86 17.42
CA ALA A 299 15.78 -31.81 16.14
C ALA A 299 17.18 -32.38 16.36
N ALA A 300 17.69 -33.18 15.43
CA ALA A 300 19.11 -33.49 15.45
C ALA A 300 19.84 -32.14 15.51
N ALA A 301 20.66 -31.90 16.53
CA ALA A 301 21.52 -30.72 16.53
C ALA A 301 22.24 -30.73 15.18
N GLU A 302 22.00 -29.69 14.37
CA GLU A 302 22.53 -29.43 13.02
C GLU A 302 23.65 -30.41 12.65
N SER A 303 23.27 -31.60 12.20
CA SER A 303 24.25 -32.65 12.01
C SER A 303 24.98 -32.30 10.74
N HIS A 304 26.26 -31.94 10.85
CA HIS A 304 27.13 -31.59 9.73
C HIS A 304 27.03 -30.15 9.20
N ASP A 305 26.56 -29.17 10.00
CA ASP A 305 26.88 -27.73 9.78
C ASP A 305 28.36 -27.49 10.09
N VAL A 306 29.19 -27.59 9.07
CA VAL A 306 30.63 -27.45 9.15
C VAL A 306 31.04 -25.98 9.02
N ASP A 307 30.27 -25.14 8.33
CA ASP A 307 30.61 -23.75 8.05
C ASP A 307 30.09 -22.73 9.09
N LYS A 308 29.28 -23.20 10.04
CA LYS A 308 28.66 -22.46 11.16
C LYS A 308 27.65 -21.41 10.71
N ASN A 309 27.01 -21.62 9.57
CA ASN A 309 25.96 -20.73 9.08
C ASN A 309 24.58 -21.06 9.66
N GLY A 310 24.46 -22.14 10.44
CA GLY A 310 23.24 -22.62 11.08
C GLY A 310 22.41 -23.56 10.19
N LEU A 311 22.95 -24.02 9.07
CA LEU A 311 22.32 -24.93 8.12
C LEU A 311 23.26 -26.11 7.83
N THR A 312 22.70 -27.27 7.53
CA THR A 312 23.46 -28.39 6.94
C THR A 312 23.22 -28.38 5.43
N GLU A 313 24.19 -27.86 4.70
CA GLU A 313 24.20 -27.73 3.25
C GLU A 313 25.31 -28.61 2.68
N PRO A 314 25.00 -29.82 2.18
CA PRO A 314 26.01 -30.79 1.71
C PRO A 314 27.07 -30.24 0.76
N GLU A 315 26.73 -29.25 -0.07
CA GLU A 315 27.66 -28.58 -0.98
C GLU A 315 28.52 -27.53 -0.29
N ALA A 316 27.92 -26.65 0.52
CA ALA A 316 28.62 -25.56 1.20
C ALA A 316 29.49 -26.07 2.37
N ASP A 317 28.99 -27.03 3.14
CA ASP A 317 29.72 -27.65 4.23
C ASP A 317 30.83 -28.56 3.75
N ALA A 318 30.62 -29.31 2.66
CA ALA A 318 31.72 -30.04 2.04
C ALA A 318 32.79 -29.08 1.51
N GLN A 319 32.39 -27.94 0.96
CA GLN A 319 33.33 -26.90 0.56
C GLN A 319 34.07 -26.30 1.76
N ALA A 320 33.42 -26.13 2.91
CA ALA A 320 34.07 -25.69 4.14
C ALA A 320 35.11 -26.71 4.67
N ILE A 321 34.84 -28.01 4.57
CA ILE A 321 35.84 -29.07 4.83
C ILE A 321 37.04 -28.92 3.87
N LEU A 322 36.80 -28.74 2.57
CA LEU A 322 37.86 -28.58 1.56
C LEU A 322 38.68 -27.29 1.77
N ASP A 323 38.02 -26.20 2.17
CA ASP A 323 38.63 -24.91 2.47
C ASP A 323 39.50 -24.99 3.74
N TYR A 324 39.05 -25.74 4.75
CA TYR A 324 39.86 -26.05 5.93
C TYR A 324 41.12 -26.85 5.56
N LEU A 325 40.96 -27.91 4.75
CA LEU A 325 42.07 -28.78 4.33
C LEU A 325 43.07 -28.08 3.42
N SER A 326 42.62 -27.11 2.64
CA SER A 326 43.48 -26.29 1.77
C SER A 326 44.09 -25.07 2.48
N GLY A 327 43.67 -24.80 3.72
CA GLY A 327 44.16 -23.69 4.54
C GLY A 327 43.55 -22.33 4.16
N VAL A 328 42.42 -22.33 3.44
CA VAL A 328 41.62 -21.15 3.13
C VAL A 328 40.82 -20.71 4.36
N LYS A 329 40.22 -21.66 5.09
CA LYS A 329 39.53 -21.44 6.38
C LYS A 329 40.36 -21.97 7.56
N SER A 330 40.28 -21.30 8.71
CA SER A 330 40.90 -21.74 9.97
C SER A 330 40.02 -22.71 10.78
N ALA A 331 40.58 -23.30 11.83
CA ALA A 331 39.84 -24.13 12.78
C ALA A 331 38.79 -23.35 13.60
N GLU A 332 38.87 -22.01 13.63
CA GLU A 332 37.86 -21.18 14.29
C GLU A 332 36.64 -20.93 13.39
N GLU A 333 36.83 -20.92 12.07
CA GLU A 333 35.81 -20.65 11.04
C GLU A 333 35.03 -21.90 10.62
N VAL A 334 35.38 -23.07 11.16
CA VAL A 334 34.82 -24.38 10.82
C VAL A 334 34.47 -25.15 12.07
N ASP A 335 33.36 -25.90 12.07
CA ASP A 335 33.03 -26.83 13.17
C ASP A 335 33.68 -28.19 12.94
N LEU A 336 34.88 -28.35 13.50
CA LEU A 336 35.64 -29.59 13.40
C LEU A 336 35.02 -30.75 14.20
N SER A 337 34.03 -30.49 15.07
CA SER A 337 33.38 -31.55 15.86
C SER A 337 32.35 -32.34 15.06
N VAL A 338 31.88 -31.80 13.93
CA VAL A 338 30.92 -32.43 13.01
C VAL A 338 31.51 -32.70 11.62
N ALA A 339 32.78 -32.37 11.39
CA ALA A 339 33.47 -32.50 10.09
C ALA A 339 34.14 -33.87 9.83
N ASP A 340 34.17 -34.77 10.82
CA ASP A 340 34.68 -36.16 10.72
C ASP A 340 33.50 -37.11 10.53
N LEU A 341 33.09 -37.30 9.28
CA LEU A 341 31.85 -38.00 8.91
C LEU A 341 32.01 -39.52 8.92
N ASP A 342 33.22 -40.01 8.63
CA ASP A 342 33.51 -41.45 8.58
C ASP A 342 33.96 -42.02 9.94
N GLU A 343 34.01 -41.16 10.96
CA GLU A 343 34.40 -41.40 12.35
C GLU A 343 35.79 -42.07 12.48
N ASP A 344 36.70 -41.84 11.53
CA ASP A 344 38.05 -42.42 11.55
C ASP A 344 39.04 -41.62 12.42
N GLY A 345 38.62 -40.45 12.92
CA GLY A 345 39.40 -39.55 13.75
C GLY A 345 40.25 -38.55 12.96
N GLN A 346 40.06 -38.44 11.64
CA GLN A 346 40.77 -37.50 10.77
C GLN A 346 39.82 -36.80 9.80
N ILE A 347 39.79 -35.47 9.86
CA ILE A 347 39.12 -34.65 8.85
C ILE A 347 39.92 -34.70 7.55
N SER A 348 39.27 -35.08 6.46
CA SER A 348 39.88 -35.36 5.17
C SER A 348 38.95 -35.02 4.00
N SER A 349 39.47 -35.06 2.76
CA SER A 349 38.63 -34.84 1.57
C SER A 349 37.61 -35.95 1.37
N ARG A 350 37.74 -37.07 2.11
CA ARG A 350 36.79 -38.16 2.11
C ARG A 350 35.53 -37.77 2.90
N ASP A 351 35.66 -37.05 4.00
CA ASP A 351 34.53 -36.50 4.76
C ASP A 351 33.71 -35.53 3.92
N ALA A 352 34.39 -34.66 3.15
CA ALA A 352 33.73 -33.79 2.17
C ALA A 352 32.97 -34.60 1.10
N TYR A 353 33.55 -35.72 0.62
CA TYR A 353 32.90 -36.59 -0.35
C TYR A 353 31.72 -37.37 0.25
N GLU A 354 31.83 -37.80 1.50
CA GLU A 354 30.76 -38.47 2.22
C GLU A 354 29.62 -37.50 2.54
N LEU A 355 29.92 -36.22 2.81
CA LEU A 355 28.93 -35.16 3.01
C LEU A 355 28.20 -34.82 1.70
N LEU A 356 28.91 -34.73 0.57
CA LEU A 356 28.29 -34.57 -0.77
C LEU A 356 27.38 -35.75 -1.17
N GLY A 357 27.59 -36.93 -0.57
CA GLY A 357 26.78 -38.13 -0.76
C GLY A 357 25.79 -38.38 0.38
N TRP A 358 25.79 -37.52 1.40
CA TRP A 358 24.92 -37.62 2.56
C TRP A 358 23.52 -37.18 2.17
N THR A 359 22.54 -37.99 2.51
CA THR A 359 21.12 -37.67 2.39
C THR A 359 20.52 -37.84 3.79
N PRO A 360 19.82 -36.84 4.33
CA PRO A 360 19.16 -36.97 5.63
C PRO A 360 18.25 -38.20 5.62
N ALA A 361 18.26 -38.97 6.71
CA ALA A 361 17.29 -40.04 6.88
C ALA A 361 15.92 -39.41 7.13
N ALA A 362 15.04 -39.36 6.14
CA ALA A 362 13.73 -38.70 6.22
C ALA A 362 13.81 -37.29 6.84
N GLY A 363 14.34 -36.34 6.04
CA GLY A 363 14.15 -34.88 6.14
C GLY A 363 14.72 -34.18 7.38
N GLU A 364 15.61 -33.20 7.18
CA GLU A 364 16.08 -32.29 8.24
C GLU A 364 14.94 -31.52 8.92
N ASP A 365 13.80 -31.41 8.23
CA ASP A 365 12.58 -30.75 8.70
C ASP A 365 11.54 -31.74 9.25
N SER A 366 11.96 -32.95 9.63
CA SER A 366 11.05 -33.97 10.20
C SER A 366 10.95 -33.92 11.72
N LEU A 367 9.72 -33.74 12.21
CA LEU A 367 9.38 -33.59 13.61
C LEU A 367 8.57 -34.79 14.09
N THR A 368 9.06 -35.51 15.11
CA THR A 368 8.25 -36.52 15.81
C THR A 368 7.65 -35.98 17.10
N VAL A 369 6.32 -35.95 17.20
CA VAL A 369 5.53 -35.56 18.38
C VAL A 369 5.06 -36.80 19.14
N PRO A 370 5.41 -36.96 20.43
CA PRO A 370 5.00 -38.12 21.23
C PRO A 370 3.48 -38.29 21.32
N ALA A 371 3.02 -39.53 21.50
CA ALA A 371 1.61 -39.86 21.76
C ALA A 371 1.03 -39.01 22.91
N GLY A 372 -0.08 -38.32 22.66
CA GLY A 372 -0.72 -37.44 23.66
C GLY A 372 0.14 -36.25 24.12
N GLY A 373 1.28 -36.00 23.47
CA GLY A 373 2.23 -34.94 23.79
C GLY A 373 2.17 -33.80 22.79
N SER A 374 3.03 -32.80 22.99
CA SER A 374 3.17 -31.67 22.08
C SER A 374 4.64 -31.34 21.82
N LYS A 375 4.88 -30.59 20.74
CA LYS A 375 6.16 -29.94 20.46
C LYS A 375 5.94 -28.53 19.92
N THR A 376 6.81 -27.62 20.32
CA THR A 376 6.88 -26.26 19.78
C THR A 376 7.84 -26.24 18.59
N VAL A 377 7.43 -25.55 17.53
CA VAL A 377 8.20 -25.28 16.32
C VAL A 377 8.34 -23.77 16.18
N THR A 378 9.55 -23.29 15.91
CA THR A 378 9.81 -21.92 15.49
C THR A 378 10.13 -21.93 14.00
N VAL A 379 9.43 -21.10 13.23
CA VAL A 379 9.67 -20.89 11.79
C VAL A 379 10.39 -19.56 11.63
N THR A 380 11.48 -19.55 10.88
CA THR A 380 12.22 -18.32 10.54
C THR A 380 12.25 -18.13 9.03
N ILE A 381 11.75 -16.98 8.57
CA ILE A 381 11.77 -16.55 7.17
C ILE A 381 12.93 -15.57 7.01
N HIS A 382 13.90 -15.93 6.18
CA HIS A 382 15.13 -15.15 5.97
C HIS A 382 15.00 -14.24 4.76
N ILE A 383 15.25 -12.94 4.97
CA ILE A 383 15.35 -11.97 3.89
C ILE A 383 16.76 -12.09 3.30
N PRO A 384 16.90 -12.22 1.97
CA PRO A 384 18.20 -12.32 1.32
C PRO A 384 19.08 -11.09 1.62
N ALA A 385 20.40 -11.29 1.66
CA ALA A 385 21.35 -10.21 1.91
C ALA A 385 21.38 -9.18 0.76
N ASP A 386 21.18 -9.64 -0.49
CA ASP A 386 21.02 -8.78 -1.66
C ASP A 386 19.54 -8.70 -2.06
N THR A 387 18.96 -7.51 -1.90
CA THR A 387 17.55 -7.24 -2.16
C THR A 387 17.35 -6.27 -3.33
N ALA A 388 18.41 -5.90 -4.06
CA ALA A 388 18.35 -4.83 -5.06
C ALA A 388 17.30 -5.08 -6.15
N ASP A 389 17.21 -6.30 -6.67
CA ASP A 389 16.22 -6.68 -7.69
C ASP A 389 14.79 -6.67 -7.14
N PHE A 390 14.60 -7.10 -5.88
CA PHE A 390 13.31 -7.09 -5.20
C PHE A 390 12.86 -5.66 -4.86
N ASP A 391 13.78 -4.80 -4.41
CA ASP A 391 13.52 -3.38 -4.15
C ASP A 391 13.17 -2.61 -5.42
N ALA A 392 13.85 -2.90 -6.54
CA ALA A 392 13.51 -2.34 -7.84
C ALA A 392 12.13 -2.81 -8.32
N ALA A 393 11.76 -4.06 -7.98
CA ALA A 393 10.47 -4.62 -8.30
C ALA A 393 9.31 -4.03 -7.48
N TYR A 394 9.57 -3.80 -6.20
CA TYR A 394 8.57 -3.38 -5.21
C TYR A 394 9.05 -2.12 -4.46
N PRO A 395 9.09 -0.96 -5.14
CA PRO A 395 9.72 0.26 -4.62
C PRO A 395 9.00 0.86 -3.39
N SER A 396 7.74 0.48 -3.14
CA SER A 396 6.97 0.88 -1.96
C SER A 396 6.83 -0.25 -0.92
N GLY A 397 7.58 -1.34 -1.07
CA GLY A 397 7.42 -2.54 -0.27
C GLY A 397 6.46 -3.55 -0.90
N ALA A 398 6.42 -4.74 -0.31
CA ALA A 398 5.67 -5.88 -0.81
C ALA A 398 5.05 -6.66 0.35
N TYR A 399 3.94 -7.35 0.11
CA TYR A 399 3.43 -8.32 1.06
C TYR A 399 4.37 -9.53 1.13
N VAL A 400 4.53 -10.09 2.33
CA VAL A 400 5.16 -11.40 2.53
C VAL A 400 4.01 -12.34 2.90
N GLU A 401 3.55 -13.10 1.92
CA GLU A 401 2.44 -14.04 2.03
C GLU A 401 2.99 -15.48 2.01
N GLY A 402 2.21 -16.43 2.51
CA GLY A 402 2.63 -17.83 2.45
C GLY A 402 1.75 -18.78 3.23
N PHE A 403 2.12 -20.05 3.18
CA PHE A 403 1.57 -21.12 4.00
C PHE A 403 2.69 -21.99 4.55
N THR A 404 2.72 -22.18 5.86
CA THR A 404 3.53 -23.25 6.47
C THR A 404 2.67 -24.48 6.64
N TYR A 405 3.16 -25.60 6.15
CA TYR A 405 2.54 -26.91 6.18
C TYR A 405 3.13 -27.78 7.27
N VAL A 406 2.26 -28.58 7.88
CA VAL A 406 2.63 -29.70 8.75
C VAL A 406 2.10 -30.96 8.06
N LEU A 407 3.00 -31.64 7.35
CA LEU A 407 2.70 -32.76 6.46
C LEU A 407 2.88 -34.08 7.22
N PRO A 408 1.81 -34.85 7.51
CA PRO A 408 1.97 -36.12 8.19
C PRO A 408 2.63 -37.14 7.26
N ILE A 409 3.67 -37.80 7.77
CA ILE A 409 4.36 -38.90 7.07
C ILE A 409 4.21 -40.24 7.79
N THR A 410 3.51 -40.26 8.93
CA THR A 410 3.28 -41.50 9.68
C THR A 410 2.09 -42.26 9.10
N GLU A 411 2.35 -43.47 8.61
CA GLU A 411 1.33 -44.34 8.04
C GLU A 411 0.79 -45.36 9.05
N THR A 412 -0.50 -45.64 8.92
CA THR A 412 -1.12 -46.86 9.44
C THR A 412 -0.53 -48.10 8.76
N ARG A 413 -0.80 -49.28 9.34
CA ARG A 413 -0.38 -50.56 8.76
C ARG A 413 -0.86 -50.79 7.32
N ASP A 414 -1.96 -50.16 6.93
CA ASP A 414 -2.58 -50.30 5.62
C ASP A 414 -2.14 -49.19 4.64
N GLY A 415 -1.18 -48.34 5.02
CA GLY A 415 -0.59 -47.28 4.18
C GLY A 415 -1.36 -45.96 4.14
N ALA A 416 -2.44 -45.82 4.94
CA ALA A 416 -3.13 -44.53 5.08
C ALA A 416 -2.40 -43.66 6.13
N LEU A 417 -2.27 -42.36 5.87
CA LEU A 417 -1.71 -41.42 6.84
C LEU A 417 -2.54 -41.40 8.14
N LEU A 418 -1.85 -41.31 9.28
CA LEU A 418 -2.48 -41.22 10.60
C LEU A 418 -3.06 -39.84 10.91
N ASP A 419 -2.64 -38.82 10.16
CA ASP A 419 -3.16 -37.46 10.28
C ASP A 419 -3.52 -36.86 8.92
N VAL A 420 -4.03 -35.64 8.98
CA VAL A 420 -4.26 -34.75 7.84
C VAL A 420 -3.17 -33.69 7.74
N VAL A 421 -3.06 -33.06 6.57
CA VAL A 421 -2.21 -31.89 6.40
C VAL A 421 -2.81 -30.72 7.19
N HIS A 422 -1.97 -30.03 7.94
CA HIS A 422 -2.30 -28.72 8.46
C HIS A 422 -1.57 -27.62 7.68
N SER A 423 -2.18 -26.44 7.56
CA SER A 423 -1.59 -25.24 6.98
C SER A 423 -1.76 -24.04 7.91
N ILE A 424 -0.79 -23.13 7.89
CA ILE A 424 -0.78 -21.89 8.67
C ILE A 424 -0.53 -20.74 7.69
N PRO A 425 -1.52 -19.88 7.42
CA PRO A 425 -1.31 -18.73 6.53
C PRO A 425 -0.38 -17.71 7.19
N ILE A 426 0.46 -17.07 6.38
CA ILE A 426 1.48 -16.09 6.78
C ILE A 426 1.17 -14.74 6.13
N LEU A 427 1.20 -13.68 6.93
CA LEU A 427 1.11 -12.29 6.46
C LEU A 427 2.21 -11.45 7.11
N GLY A 428 3.04 -10.80 6.29
CA GLY A 428 3.95 -9.73 6.67
C GLY A 428 4.00 -8.64 5.61
N PHE A 429 4.80 -7.59 5.87
CA PHE A 429 5.08 -6.55 4.90
C PHE A 429 6.58 -6.22 4.88
N TYR A 430 7.21 -6.36 3.71
CA TYR A 430 8.59 -5.97 3.46
C TYR A 430 8.66 -4.46 3.20
N GLY A 431 9.36 -3.72 4.05
CA GLY A 431 9.35 -2.24 4.08
C GLY A 431 8.44 -1.67 5.16
N SER A 432 8.22 -0.35 5.16
CA SER A 432 7.29 0.29 6.10
C SER A 432 5.87 0.29 5.55
N TRP A 433 4.88 -0.05 6.38
CA TRP A 433 3.46 0.00 5.99
C TRP A 433 2.95 1.41 5.65
N THR A 434 3.77 2.43 5.92
CA THR A 434 3.53 3.85 5.62
C THR A 434 4.28 4.36 4.39
N ASP A 435 5.07 3.52 3.72
CA ASP A 435 5.71 3.88 2.45
C ASP A 435 4.73 3.92 1.26
N PRO A 436 3.79 2.96 1.11
CA PRO A 436 2.74 3.07 0.11
C PRO A 436 1.85 4.29 0.41
N SER A 437 1.57 5.09 -0.61
CA SER A 437 0.83 6.34 -0.45
C SER A 437 -0.55 6.12 0.18
N MET A 438 -0.86 6.92 1.19
CA MET A 438 -2.21 7.07 1.73
C MET A 438 -3.07 7.97 0.84
N PHE A 439 -2.41 8.80 0.03
CA PHE A 439 -3.02 9.84 -0.79
C PHE A 439 -3.07 9.46 -2.26
N ASP A 440 -4.01 10.06 -2.99
CA ASP A 440 -4.15 9.88 -4.44
C ASP A 440 -2.83 10.15 -5.18
N ASN A 441 -2.61 9.50 -6.32
CA ASN A 441 -1.31 9.44 -7.00
C ASN A 441 -0.93 10.74 -7.75
N MET A 442 -1.77 11.77 -7.68
CA MET A 442 -1.57 13.08 -8.27
C MET A 442 -1.85 14.19 -7.24
N SER A 443 -1.00 15.20 -7.23
CA SER A 443 -1.20 16.45 -6.48
C SER A 443 -1.40 17.65 -7.41
N TYR A 444 -1.91 18.76 -6.85
CA TYR A 444 -1.97 20.04 -7.53
C TYR A 444 -0.60 20.49 -8.06
N VAL A 445 0.46 20.28 -7.28
CA VAL A 445 1.82 20.63 -7.69
C VAL A 445 2.27 19.76 -8.85
N ASP A 446 2.03 18.45 -8.82
CA ASP A 446 2.39 17.58 -9.95
C ASP A 446 1.76 18.07 -11.27
N GLY A 447 0.47 18.44 -11.23
CA GLY A 447 -0.22 18.99 -12.39
C GLY A 447 0.31 20.36 -12.85
N LEU A 448 0.80 21.21 -11.93
CA LEU A 448 1.45 22.48 -12.29
C LEU A 448 2.77 22.26 -13.04
N TYR A 449 3.53 21.22 -12.68
CA TYR A 449 4.84 20.91 -13.24
C TYR A 449 4.78 19.81 -14.32
N GLY A 450 3.62 19.64 -14.95
CA GLY A 450 3.48 18.87 -16.20
C GLY A 450 3.24 17.37 -16.04
N GLU A 451 2.98 16.86 -14.84
CA GLU A 451 2.54 15.48 -14.65
C GLU A 451 1.16 15.25 -15.29
N THR A 452 1.01 14.12 -15.98
CA THR A 452 -0.20 13.78 -16.74
C THR A 452 -0.87 12.48 -16.27
N ARG A 453 -0.30 11.77 -15.29
CA ARG A 453 -0.89 10.57 -14.68
C ARG A 453 -2.34 10.81 -14.26
N MET A 454 -3.21 9.83 -14.52
CA MET A 454 -4.62 9.96 -14.13
C MET A 454 -4.79 9.70 -12.62
N PRO A 455 -5.42 10.61 -11.86
CA PRO A 455 -5.78 10.36 -10.47
C PRO A 455 -6.78 9.23 -10.37
N TYR A 456 -6.64 8.36 -9.37
CA TYR A 456 -7.58 7.25 -9.14
C TYR A 456 -9.01 7.75 -8.94
N SER A 457 -9.16 8.88 -8.26
CA SER A 457 -10.44 9.55 -8.04
C SER A 457 -10.97 10.36 -9.23
N GLY A 458 -10.16 10.56 -10.27
CA GLY A 458 -10.45 11.53 -11.34
C GLY A 458 -10.33 13.00 -10.89
N LYS A 459 -9.70 13.29 -9.73
CA LYS A 459 -9.48 14.65 -9.21
C LYS A 459 -8.00 15.02 -9.22
N SER A 460 -7.60 15.93 -10.10
CA SER A 460 -6.22 16.44 -10.18
C SER A 460 -5.94 17.62 -9.24
N ASP A 461 -6.98 18.36 -8.83
CA ASP A 461 -6.86 19.50 -7.91
C ASP A 461 -6.98 19.05 -6.44
N THR A 462 -6.03 18.23 -5.97
CA THR A 462 -6.00 17.64 -4.62
C THR A 462 -4.58 17.59 -4.05
N ASN A 463 -4.43 17.10 -2.81
CA ASN A 463 -3.16 16.87 -2.12
C ASN A 463 -2.26 18.12 -2.08
N TYR A 464 -2.82 19.23 -1.59
CA TYR A 464 -2.11 20.50 -1.48
C TYR A 464 -2.41 21.23 -0.18
N LEU A 465 -1.51 22.13 0.20
CA LEU A 465 -1.75 23.12 1.24
C LEU A 465 -1.83 24.54 0.65
N THR A 466 -2.50 25.45 1.35
CA THR A 466 -2.48 26.88 1.02
C THR A 466 -1.51 27.62 1.93
N VAL A 467 -0.72 28.52 1.36
CA VAL A 467 0.15 29.44 2.11
C VAL A 467 -0.38 30.86 1.95
N THR A 468 -0.31 31.64 3.03
CA THR A 468 -0.55 33.08 3.00
C THR A 468 0.78 33.82 3.09
N TYR A 469 1.14 34.52 2.02
CA TYR A 469 2.29 35.41 1.94
C TYR A 469 1.80 36.86 2.09
N ALA A 470 2.34 37.60 3.06
CA ALA A 470 1.99 39.01 3.30
C ALA A 470 0.46 39.32 3.32
N GLY A 471 -0.36 38.39 3.81
CA GLY A 471 -1.83 38.53 3.89
C GLY A 471 -2.62 38.03 2.68
N SER A 472 -1.95 37.59 1.61
CA SER A 472 -2.57 37.00 0.41
C SER A 472 -2.43 35.48 0.41
N ALA A 473 -3.55 34.77 0.44
CA ALA A 473 -3.59 33.31 0.43
C ALA A 473 -3.57 32.74 -0.99
N ALA A 474 -2.71 31.76 -1.25
CA ALA A 474 -2.61 31.03 -2.51
C ALA A 474 -2.42 29.52 -2.24
N LYS A 475 -2.74 28.69 -3.24
CA LYS A 475 -2.30 27.29 -3.22
C LYS A 475 -0.78 27.27 -3.35
N PHE A 476 -0.13 26.42 -2.58
CA PHE A 476 1.32 26.32 -2.63
C PHE A 476 1.79 25.78 -3.99
N SER A 477 2.79 26.43 -4.58
CA SER A 477 3.34 26.14 -5.92
C SER A 477 4.86 25.97 -5.93
N GLY A 478 5.51 26.01 -4.75
CA GLY A 478 6.97 26.11 -4.65
C GLY A 478 7.43 27.56 -4.73
N ASN A 479 7.56 28.09 -5.95
CA ASN A 479 7.86 29.50 -6.17
C ASN A 479 6.56 30.34 -6.13
N PRO A 480 6.47 31.37 -5.27
CA PRO A 480 5.24 32.16 -5.10
C PRO A 480 4.99 33.15 -6.25
N TYR A 481 5.96 33.39 -7.13
CA TYR A 481 5.88 34.40 -8.20
C TYR A 481 5.67 33.81 -9.59
N ALA A 482 6.19 32.61 -9.85
CA ALA A 482 6.11 31.95 -11.14
C ALA A 482 6.18 30.42 -11.01
N VAL A 483 5.77 29.69 -12.05
CA VAL A 483 6.02 28.25 -12.17
C VAL A 483 7.35 28.06 -12.89
N GLU A 484 8.25 27.28 -12.30
CA GLU A 484 9.56 26.96 -12.86
C GLU A 484 9.49 25.71 -13.77
N ASP A 485 10.55 25.45 -14.53
CA ASP A 485 10.61 24.24 -15.37
C ASP A 485 10.56 22.95 -14.54
N GLU A 486 11.11 22.98 -13.32
CA GLU A 486 11.11 21.87 -12.36
C GLU A 486 10.69 22.38 -10.97
N PHE A 487 10.03 21.51 -10.19
CA PHE A 487 9.59 21.87 -8.85
C PHE A 487 10.80 22.15 -7.94
N PRO A 488 10.87 23.34 -7.29
CA PRO A 488 12.07 23.80 -6.58
C PRO A 488 12.20 23.20 -5.17
N ALA A 489 12.16 21.87 -5.03
CA ALA A 489 12.10 21.18 -3.73
C ALA A 489 13.21 21.58 -2.74
N ASP A 490 14.43 21.83 -3.22
CA ASP A 490 15.59 22.17 -2.38
C ASP A 490 15.68 23.67 -2.02
N ARG A 491 14.74 24.48 -2.50
CA ARG A 491 14.75 25.95 -2.34
C ARG A 491 13.52 26.48 -1.61
N LEU A 492 12.66 25.58 -1.09
CA LEU A 492 11.43 25.97 -0.42
C LEU A 492 11.73 26.72 0.88
N ALA A 493 11.17 27.92 1.00
CA ALA A 493 11.34 28.75 2.18
C ALA A 493 10.02 29.42 2.58
N LEU A 494 9.89 29.78 3.86
CA LEU A 494 8.79 30.59 4.37
C LEU A 494 9.29 31.56 5.45
N SER A 495 8.77 32.78 5.42
CA SER A 495 9.04 33.76 6.47
C SER A 495 8.15 33.54 7.69
N THR A 496 8.58 33.98 8.87
CA THR A 496 7.74 33.95 10.07
C THR A 496 6.50 34.84 9.94
N GLY A 497 6.46 35.75 8.96
CA GLY A 497 5.27 36.52 8.58
C GLY A 497 4.20 35.72 7.82
N SER A 498 4.53 34.50 7.37
CA SER A 498 3.63 33.63 6.62
C SER A 498 2.72 32.80 7.52
N SER A 499 1.65 32.25 6.93
CA SER A 499 0.80 31.27 7.61
C SER A 499 0.35 30.13 6.69
N ILE A 500 0.13 28.96 7.28
CA ILE A 500 -0.37 27.78 6.59
C ILE A 500 -1.87 27.67 6.84
N GLY A 501 -2.64 27.62 5.76
CA GLY A 501 -4.09 27.66 5.76
C GLY A 501 -4.72 26.27 5.64
N ASN A 502 -5.46 26.06 4.55
CA ASN A 502 -6.18 24.83 4.29
C ASN A 502 -5.27 23.76 3.70
N VAL A 503 -5.53 22.51 4.06
CA VAL A 503 -5.04 21.31 3.39
C VAL A 503 -6.23 20.67 2.68
N VAL A 504 -6.02 20.29 1.43
CA VAL A 504 -6.97 19.56 0.59
C VAL A 504 -6.35 18.22 0.23
N TYR A 505 -7.09 17.13 0.43
CA TYR A 505 -6.52 15.78 0.29
C TYR A 505 -7.58 14.75 -0.13
N ASN A 506 -7.10 13.70 -0.78
CA ASN A 506 -7.88 12.52 -1.16
C ASN A 506 -7.16 11.28 -0.65
N LEU A 507 -7.85 10.43 0.13
CA LEU A 507 -7.29 9.19 0.64
C LEU A 507 -7.64 8.01 -0.25
N ILE A 508 -6.65 7.17 -0.55
CA ILE A 508 -6.81 5.89 -1.27
C ILE A 508 -6.72 4.68 -0.34
N ARG A 509 -6.30 4.91 0.91
CA ARG A 509 -6.30 3.93 2.01
C ARG A 509 -7.03 4.54 3.20
N SER A 510 -7.71 3.72 4.00
CA SER A 510 -8.27 4.18 5.26
C SER A 510 -7.16 4.52 6.25
N ALA A 511 -7.37 5.58 7.03
CA ALA A 511 -6.45 6.03 8.06
C ALA A 511 -7.13 5.94 9.41
N GLY A 512 -6.46 5.29 10.36
CA GLY A 512 -6.89 5.26 11.76
C GLY A 512 -6.88 6.65 12.39
N THR A 513 -5.87 7.45 12.05
CA THR A 513 -5.77 8.87 12.45
C THR A 513 -5.27 9.74 11.31
N THR A 514 -5.89 10.91 11.16
CA THR A 514 -5.35 12.00 10.34
C THR A 514 -5.02 13.19 11.22
N GLY A 515 -3.99 13.96 10.85
CA GLY A 515 -3.57 15.10 11.66
C GLY A 515 -2.70 16.07 10.89
N PHE A 516 -2.63 17.31 11.36
CA PHE A 516 -1.73 18.32 10.83
C PHE A 516 -0.62 18.60 11.84
N ALA A 517 0.61 18.72 11.36
CA ALA A 517 1.74 19.09 12.20
C ALA A 517 2.70 20.06 11.52
N ILE A 518 3.40 20.82 12.36
CA ILE A 518 4.58 21.61 12.05
C ILE A 518 5.67 21.13 12.99
N THR A 519 6.76 20.61 12.44
CA THR A 519 7.85 19.99 13.20
C THR A 519 9.18 20.60 12.81
N LYS A 520 10.08 20.76 13.77
CA LYS A 520 11.45 21.20 13.53
C LYS A 520 12.30 20.03 13.04
N LEU A 521 13.18 20.28 12.09
CA LEU A 521 14.05 19.27 11.50
C LEU A 521 15.52 19.51 11.85
N ASP A 522 16.31 18.44 11.86
CA ASP A 522 17.77 18.51 11.76
C ASP A 522 18.25 18.50 10.30
N ALA A 523 19.57 18.39 10.11
CA ALA A 523 20.20 18.36 8.78
C ALA A 523 19.90 17.08 7.98
N ASP A 524 19.47 16.00 8.64
CA ASP A 524 19.12 14.72 8.03
C ASP A 524 17.59 14.60 7.82
N HIS A 525 16.88 15.74 7.89
CA HIS A 525 15.43 15.86 7.76
C HIS A 525 14.64 15.04 8.80
N GLN A 526 15.26 14.73 9.93
CA GLN A 526 14.60 14.04 11.04
C GLN A 526 13.92 15.05 11.96
N VAL A 527 12.74 14.68 12.46
CA VAL A 527 11.98 15.47 13.40
C VAL A 527 12.71 15.50 14.74
N THR A 528 13.06 16.71 15.20
CA THR A 528 13.72 16.96 16.49
C THR A 528 12.79 17.60 17.52
N ASP A 529 11.75 18.30 17.07
CA ASP A 529 10.71 18.84 17.93
C ASP A 529 9.38 18.99 17.17
N VAL A 530 8.27 18.96 17.89
CA VAL A 530 6.92 19.18 17.34
C VAL A 530 6.44 20.56 17.79
N LEU A 531 6.45 21.54 16.88
CA LEU A 531 6.09 22.93 17.19
C LEU A 531 4.57 23.11 17.26
N SER A 532 3.83 22.37 16.43
CA SER A 532 2.36 22.31 16.48
C SER A 532 1.92 20.94 15.97
N ALA A 533 0.97 20.30 16.64
CA ALA A 533 0.34 19.08 16.15
C ALA A 533 -1.12 19.04 16.60
N SER A 534 -2.00 18.58 15.73
CA SER A 534 -3.41 18.39 16.04
C SER A 534 -3.98 17.25 15.21
N VAL A 535 -4.61 16.29 15.89
CA VAL A 535 -5.48 15.30 15.28
C VAL A 535 -6.65 16.01 14.61
N ALA A 536 -6.87 15.69 13.35
CA ALA A 536 -7.96 16.21 12.53
C ALA A 536 -9.20 15.35 12.67
N ALA A 537 -9.04 14.03 12.48
CA ALA A 537 -10.11 13.04 12.62
C ALA A 537 -9.51 11.65 12.80
N ASN A 538 -10.26 10.77 13.47
CA ASN A 538 -9.98 9.34 13.54
C ASN A 538 -11.00 8.57 12.69
N ASP A 539 -10.68 7.33 12.34
CA ASP A 539 -11.50 6.43 11.50
C ASP A 539 -11.90 7.08 10.17
N VAL A 540 -10.88 7.50 9.41
CA VAL A 540 -11.07 8.20 8.14
C VAL A 540 -11.01 7.19 7.00
N VAL A 541 -12.18 6.83 6.50
CA VAL A 541 -12.31 5.89 5.38
C VAL A 541 -11.69 6.48 4.10
N GLY A 542 -10.88 5.66 3.42
CA GLY A 542 -10.31 5.92 2.10
C GLY A 542 -11.28 5.64 0.96
N GLN A 543 -10.84 5.80 -0.28
CA GLN A 543 -11.62 5.40 -1.45
C GLN A 543 -11.63 3.87 -1.60
N TRP A 544 -12.71 3.34 -2.15
CA TRP A 544 -12.80 1.91 -2.52
C TRP A 544 -13.64 1.72 -3.77
N TYR A 545 -13.37 0.65 -4.51
CA TYR A 545 -14.16 0.27 -5.66
C TYR A 545 -15.28 -0.68 -5.23
N TYR A 546 -16.53 -0.40 -5.64
CA TYR A 546 -17.66 -1.26 -5.35
C TYR A 546 -18.05 -2.09 -6.57
N GLU A 547 -17.53 -3.32 -6.64
CA GLU A 547 -17.67 -4.25 -7.78
C GLU A 547 -19.13 -4.41 -8.23
N SER A 548 -20.06 -4.62 -7.30
CA SER A 548 -21.49 -4.83 -7.60
C SER A 548 -22.16 -3.65 -8.30
N GLN A 549 -21.68 -2.42 -8.05
CA GLN A 549 -22.17 -1.21 -8.72
C GLN A 549 -21.23 -0.69 -9.81
N GLN A 550 -20.07 -1.31 -9.99
CA GLN A 550 -19.02 -0.89 -10.92
C GLN A 550 -18.66 0.60 -10.78
N THR A 551 -18.54 1.08 -9.54
CA THR A 551 -18.22 2.49 -9.28
C THR A 551 -17.33 2.64 -8.05
N TRP A 552 -16.41 3.60 -8.14
CA TRP A 552 -15.66 4.10 -7.00
C TRP A 552 -16.59 4.80 -6.01
N GLN A 553 -16.28 4.63 -4.72
CA GLN A 553 -16.99 5.21 -3.59
C GLN A 553 -16.05 6.15 -2.81
N ASN A 554 -16.64 7.08 -2.06
CA ASN A 554 -15.92 8.03 -1.19
C ASN A 554 -14.82 8.84 -1.93
N THR A 555 -15.04 9.14 -3.20
CA THR A 555 -14.16 9.93 -4.08
C THR A 555 -14.23 11.44 -3.84
N GLY A 556 -14.95 11.87 -2.81
CA GLY A 556 -15.11 13.28 -2.46
C GLY A 556 -13.84 13.83 -1.83
N THR A 557 -13.43 15.01 -2.29
CA THR A 557 -12.27 15.70 -1.74
C THR A 557 -12.49 16.18 -0.31
N LYS A 558 -11.52 15.88 0.56
CA LYS A 558 -11.55 16.20 1.99
C LYS A 558 -10.72 17.47 2.23
N PHE A 559 -11.03 18.15 3.33
CA PHE A 559 -10.41 19.42 3.69
C PHE A 559 -10.12 19.47 5.19
N TYR A 560 -9.01 20.11 5.55
CA TYR A 560 -8.64 20.46 6.92
C TYR A 560 -8.17 21.92 6.97
N THR A 561 -8.59 22.68 7.98
CA THR A 561 -8.09 24.05 8.20
C THR A 561 -7.04 24.06 9.29
N ALA A 562 -5.77 24.30 8.92
CA ALA A 562 -4.69 24.45 9.89
C ALA A 562 -4.68 25.83 10.55
N ASN A 563 -4.79 26.90 9.74
CA ASN A 563 -4.71 28.31 10.16
C ASN A 563 -3.58 28.58 11.16
N LYS A 564 -2.35 28.16 10.82
CA LYS A 564 -1.17 28.30 11.68
C LYS A 564 -0.28 29.42 11.20
N ALA A 565 -0.17 30.47 12.02
CA ALA A 565 0.79 31.55 11.82
C ALA A 565 2.19 31.13 12.31
N LEU A 566 3.20 31.24 11.45
CA LEU A 566 4.55 30.81 11.77
C LEU A 566 5.21 31.69 12.84
N SER A 567 4.79 32.96 12.94
CA SER A 567 5.23 33.92 13.96
C SER A 567 5.01 33.44 15.40
N SER A 568 4.14 32.46 15.63
CA SER A 568 3.82 31.92 16.96
C SER A 568 4.65 30.70 17.37
N LEU A 569 5.50 30.18 16.48
CA LEU A 569 6.17 28.88 16.64
C LEU A 569 7.60 28.98 17.15
N GLY A 570 8.12 30.19 17.36
CA GLY A 570 9.49 30.40 17.86
C GLY A 570 10.60 30.05 16.86
N LEU A 571 10.26 29.93 15.58
CA LEU A 571 11.18 29.67 14.49
C LEU A 571 12.14 30.85 14.25
N SER A 572 13.41 30.55 14.01
CA SER A 572 14.47 31.52 13.76
C SER A 572 15.04 31.39 12.34
N GLU A 573 15.66 32.47 11.85
CA GLU A 573 16.32 32.52 10.54
C GLU A 573 17.22 31.29 10.29
N GLY A 574 17.05 30.67 9.13
CA GLY A 574 17.85 29.52 8.68
C GLY A 574 17.49 28.18 9.34
N GLU A 575 16.50 28.13 10.24
CA GLU A 575 16.02 26.85 10.78
C GLU A 575 15.18 26.08 9.74
N HIS A 576 15.23 24.75 9.79
CA HIS A 576 14.44 23.87 8.94
C HIS A 576 13.21 23.35 9.69
N PHE A 577 12.06 23.32 9.00
CA PHE A 577 10.83 22.76 9.55
C PHE A 577 10.01 22.06 8.47
N ARG A 578 9.29 21.01 8.85
CA ARG A 578 8.29 20.34 8.03
C ARG A 578 6.92 20.89 8.39
N ALA A 579 6.08 21.10 7.40
CA ALA A 579 4.68 21.37 7.63
C ALA A 579 3.79 20.60 6.66
N GLY A 580 2.80 19.91 7.21
CA GLY A 580 1.88 19.15 6.38
C GLY A 580 0.90 18.30 7.16
N PHE A 581 0.21 17.47 6.40
CA PHE A 581 -0.88 16.63 6.84
C PHE A 581 -0.47 15.17 6.76
N TYR A 582 -0.84 14.44 7.80
CA TYR A 582 -0.50 13.05 8.01
C TYR A 582 -1.77 12.23 7.96
N ALA A 583 -1.72 11.12 7.25
CA ALA A 583 -2.72 10.06 7.28
C ALA A 583 -2.01 8.80 7.76
N ILE A 584 -2.36 8.30 8.93
CA ILE A 584 -1.66 7.23 9.63
C ILE A 584 -2.54 5.98 9.57
N PRO A 585 -2.05 4.86 9.00
CA PRO A 585 -2.73 3.58 9.05
C PRO A 585 -3.01 3.14 10.49
N GLU A 586 -4.08 2.38 10.71
CA GLU A 586 -4.43 1.83 12.03
C GLU A 586 -3.27 1.02 12.62
N TYR A 587 -2.51 0.30 11.79
CA TYR A 587 -1.37 -0.51 12.23
C TYR A 587 -0.35 0.32 13.04
N ASN A 588 0.08 1.47 12.51
CA ASN A 588 1.08 2.30 13.17
C ASN A 588 0.51 2.96 14.43
N ALA A 589 -0.79 3.29 14.44
CA ALA A 589 -1.45 3.77 15.65
C ALA A 589 -1.53 2.70 16.75
N MET A 590 -1.79 1.44 16.39
CA MET A 590 -1.83 0.30 17.31
C MET A 590 -0.48 0.05 17.98
N GLN A 591 0.63 0.17 17.22
CA GLN A 591 1.98 0.04 17.77
C GLN A 591 2.26 1.10 18.85
N ILE A 592 1.87 2.36 18.61
CA ILE A 592 2.05 3.47 19.57
C ILE A 592 1.16 3.30 20.80
N ASN A 593 -0.06 2.82 20.61
CA ASN A 593 -0.99 2.58 21.71
C ASN A 593 -0.64 1.32 22.53
N GLU A 594 0.26 0.47 22.04
CA GLU A 594 0.56 -0.86 22.59
C GLU A 594 -0.71 -1.71 22.79
N ASP A 595 -1.67 -1.56 21.88
CA ASP A 595 -2.98 -2.24 21.92
C ASP A 595 -3.38 -2.67 20.51
N THR A 596 -3.84 -3.91 20.38
CA THR A 596 -4.30 -4.51 19.11
C THR A 596 -5.72 -5.07 19.21
N THR A 597 -6.38 -4.88 20.36
CA THR A 597 -7.60 -5.61 20.73
C THR A 597 -8.79 -4.71 21.01
N SER A 598 -8.57 -3.47 21.45
CA SER A 598 -9.68 -2.54 21.69
C SER A 598 -10.30 -2.00 20.41
N ALA A 599 -11.51 -1.45 20.53
CA ALA A 599 -12.19 -0.82 19.39
C ALA A 599 -11.47 0.43 18.88
N ASP A 600 -10.69 1.09 19.74
CA ASP A 600 -10.00 2.36 19.44
C ASP A 600 -8.48 2.16 19.22
N CYS A 601 -8.01 0.90 19.17
CA CYS A 601 -6.57 0.59 19.11
C CYS A 601 -5.86 1.24 17.92
N GLY A 602 -6.54 1.39 16.78
CA GLY A 602 -6.05 2.06 15.59
C GLY A 602 -6.15 3.58 15.60
N MET A 603 -6.47 4.22 16.73
CA MET A 603 -6.71 5.66 16.80
C MET A 603 -5.78 6.35 17.81
N LEU A 604 -5.22 7.50 17.43
CA LEU A 604 -4.39 8.33 18.28
C LEU A 604 -5.15 9.55 18.78
N ASP A 605 -4.81 9.98 20.00
CA ASP A 605 -5.10 11.31 20.48
C ASP A 605 -3.96 12.29 20.11
N ASN A 606 -4.06 13.55 20.56
CA ASN A 606 -3.01 14.54 20.28
C ASN A 606 -1.65 14.19 20.91
N ALA A 607 -1.63 13.46 22.03
CA ALA A 607 -0.39 13.08 22.68
C ALA A 607 0.27 11.92 21.94
N GLY A 608 -0.49 10.89 21.57
CA GLY A 608 -0.04 9.77 20.75
C GLY A 608 0.44 10.23 19.36
N PHE A 609 -0.30 11.12 18.70
CA PHE A 609 0.13 11.70 17.43
C PHE A 609 1.44 12.48 17.55
N ARG A 610 1.61 13.26 18.62
CA ARG A 610 2.88 13.96 18.89
C ARG A 610 4.04 12.99 19.14
N ALA A 611 3.81 11.92 19.89
CA ALA A 611 4.82 10.91 20.18
C ALA A 611 5.30 10.22 18.91
N LEU A 612 4.37 9.74 18.09
CA LEU A 612 4.65 9.08 16.81
C LEU A 612 5.51 9.95 15.87
N LEU A 613 5.25 11.26 15.80
CA LEU A 613 6.05 12.17 14.97
C LEU A 613 7.51 12.27 15.43
N LEU A 614 7.77 12.14 16.73
CA LEU A 614 9.12 12.21 17.29
C LEU A 614 9.91 10.90 17.10
N GLU A 615 9.23 9.79 16.86
CA GLU A 615 9.87 8.48 16.63
C GLU A 615 10.49 8.37 15.23
N ASN A 616 10.12 9.25 14.29
CA ASN A 616 10.61 9.23 12.90
C ASN A 616 10.38 7.90 12.18
N VAL A 617 9.30 7.19 12.51
CA VAL A 617 8.95 5.87 11.93
C VAL A 617 7.99 5.94 10.74
N LEU A 618 7.46 7.13 10.43
CA LEU A 618 6.51 7.32 9.33
C LEU A 618 7.25 7.51 8.00
N GLY A 619 6.96 6.62 7.05
CA GLY A 619 7.36 6.70 5.66
C GLY A 619 6.65 7.82 4.89
N LYS A 620 7.17 8.11 3.70
CA LYS A 620 6.73 9.24 2.86
C LYS A 620 5.25 9.14 2.43
N GLY A 621 4.72 7.93 2.30
CA GLY A 621 3.34 7.69 1.86
C GLY A 621 2.29 8.17 2.85
N ALA A 622 2.63 8.32 4.13
CA ALA A 622 1.74 8.83 5.17
C ALA A 622 1.65 10.36 5.22
N PHE A 623 2.39 11.09 4.36
CA PHE A 623 2.55 12.55 4.46
C PHE A 623 2.24 13.30 3.16
N VAL A 624 1.51 14.41 3.27
CA VAL A 624 1.40 15.45 2.23
C VAL A 624 1.79 16.79 2.85
N GLY A 625 2.84 17.40 2.30
CA GLY A 625 3.37 18.67 2.74
C GLY A 625 4.80 18.84 2.28
N TYR A 626 5.51 19.78 2.90
CA TYR A 626 6.86 20.13 2.46
C TYR A 626 7.77 20.48 3.64
N ASP A 627 9.06 20.36 3.38
CA ASP A 627 10.12 20.88 4.23
C ASP A 627 10.48 22.29 3.76
N PHE A 628 10.69 23.18 4.71
CA PHE A 628 10.93 24.59 4.47
C PHE A 628 12.14 25.06 5.28
N THR A 629 12.86 26.02 4.72
CA THR A 629 13.80 26.84 5.49
C THR A 629 13.14 28.14 5.91
N VAL A 630 13.38 28.58 7.15
CA VAL A 630 12.89 29.87 7.64
C VAL A 630 13.72 30.99 7.02
N ASP A 631 13.07 31.89 6.31
CA ASP A 631 13.71 33.05 5.68
C ASP A 631 12.91 34.34 5.93
N ASN A 632 13.43 35.21 6.76
CA ASN A 632 12.82 36.50 7.09
C ASN A 632 13.53 37.68 6.42
N THR A 633 14.60 37.41 5.67
CA THR A 633 15.46 38.45 5.13
C THR A 633 15.01 38.77 3.72
N ALA A 634 14.70 40.04 3.45
CA ALA A 634 14.35 40.44 2.10
C ALA A 634 15.59 40.46 1.18
N PRO A 635 15.43 40.11 -0.11
CA PRO A 635 16.51 40.18 -1.08
C PRO A 635 17.00 41.62 -1.24
N THR A 636 18.23 41.79 -1.72
CA THR A 636 18.84 43.11 -1.97
C THR A 636 19.21 43.28 -3.44
N VAL A 637 18.75 44.37 -4.06
CA VAL A 637 19.24 44.83 -5.36
C VAL A 637 20.42 45.78 -5.12
N SER A 638 21.62 45.30 -5.44
CA SER A 638 22.88 46.00 -5.12
C SER A 638 23.36 46.92 -6.25
N ASP A 639 23.05 46.57 -7.50
CA ASP A 639 23.42 47.36 -8.67
C ASP A 639 22.43 47.14 -9.82
N ALA A 640 22.28 48.15 -10.67
CA ALA A 640 21.53 48.06 -11.91
C ALA A 640 22.17 48.97 -12.97
N SER A 641 22.43 48.43 -14.15
CA SER A 641 23.03 49.19 -15.25
C SER A 641 22.31 48.92 -16.56
N LEU A 642 22.05 49.99 -17.32
CA LEU A 642 21.43 49.91 -18.63
C LEU A 642 22.49 50.11 -19.72
N SER A 643 22.61 49.15 -20.63
CA SER A 643 23.44 49.27 -21.83
C SER A 643 22.61 48.92 -23.06
N GLY A 644 22.40 49.91 -23.94
CA GLY A 644 21.48 49.77 -25.08
C GLY A 644 20.05 49.50 -24.63
N SER A 645 19.49 48.36 -25.04
CA SER A 645 18.16 47.88 -24.64
C SER A 645 18.20 46.87 -23.49
N THR A 646 19.37 46.61 -22.91
CA THR A 646 19.57 45.54 -21.93
C THR A 646 19.84 46.13 -20.55
N LEU A 647 19.00 45.76 -19.58
CA LEU A 647 19.19 46.10 -18.17
C LEU A 647 19.84 44.92 -17.43
N SER A 648 21.04 45.15 -16.88
CA SER A 648 21.74 44.19 -16.03
C SER A 648 21.52 44.55 -14.57
N VAL A 649 20.95 43.63 -13.79
CA VAL A 649 20.60 43.81 -12.37
C VAL A 649 21.41 42.83 -11.52
N SER A 650 22.12 43.33 -10.53
CA SER A 650 22.82 42.51 -9.53
C SER A 650 21.99 42.41 -8.27
N ALA A 651 21.39 41.25 -8.05
CA ALA A 651 20.60 40.96 -6.86
C ALA A 651 21.24 39.83 -6.04
N SER A 652 20.97 39.83 -4.74
CA SER A 652 21.39 38.78 -3.83
C SER A 652 20.41 38.60 -2.70
N ASP A 653 20.34 37.39 -2.19
CA ASP A 653 19.58 36.97 -1.04
C ASP A 653 20.46 36.10 -0.12
N ASN A 654 20.14 35.99 1.17
CA ASN A 654 20.86 35.11 2.09
C ASN A 654 20.54 33.62 1.88
N GLN A 655 19.43 33.30 1.21
CA GLN A 655 19.11 31.97 0.73
C GLN A 655 19.09 31.91 -0.80
N ASN A 656 17.98 32.27 -1.45
CA ASN A 656 17.80 32.12 -2.89
C ASN A 656 16.81 33.15 -3.45
N LEU A 657 17.20 33.80 -4.54
CA LEU A 657 16.30 34.64 -5.33
C LEU A 657 15.30 33.77 -6.10
N ALA A 658 14.00 33.96 -5.85
CA ALA A 658 12.94 33.26 -6.58
C ALA A 658 12.57 33.98 -7.87
N TYR A 659 12.61 35.32 -7.86
CA TYR A 659 12.07 36.12 -8.95
C TYR A 659 12.68 37.52 -9.00
N VAL A 660 13.02 38.00 -10.20
CA VAL A 660 13.44 39.38 -10.43
C VAL A 660 12.73 39.92 -11.66
N ALA A 661 12.11 41.10 -11.52
CA ALA A 661 11.35 41.73 -12.59
C ALA A 661 11.59 43.23 -12.72
N VAL A 662 11.43 43.72 -13.94
CA VAL A 662 11.36 45.15 -14.27
C VAL A 662 9.89 45.50 -14.44
N LEU A 663 9.39 46.37 -13.56
CA LEU A 663 8.00 46.76 -13.48
C LEU A 663 7.85 48.27 -13.79
N SER A 664 6.63 48.68 -14.15
CA SER A 664 6.24 50.08 -13.99
C SER A 664 6.30 50.50 -12.52
N LEU A 665 6.46 51.80 -12.23
CA LEU A 665 6.58 52.28 -10.85
C LEU A 665 5.32 52.05 -9.99
N ASP A 666 4.15 51.89 -10.62
CA ASP A 666 2.90 51.50 -9.96
C ASP A 666 2.76 49.99 -9.77
N GLY A 667 3.68 49.18 -10.31
CA GLY A 667 3.67 47.72 -10.23
C GLY A 667 2.65 47.03 -11.14
N GLU A 668 1.88 47.76 -11.95
CA GLU A 668 0.80 47.17 -12.76
C GLU A 668 1.29 46.49 -14.04
N THR A 669 2.44 46.88 -14.58
CA THR A 669 3.00 46.36 -15.84
C THR A 669 4.33 45.68 -15.62
N VAL A 670 4.43 44.41 -16.00
CA VAL A 670 5.68 43.66 -16.08
C VAL A 670 6.32 43.88 -17.46
N TYR A 671 7.51 44.45 -17.51
CA TYR A 671 8.26 44.65 -18.76
C TYR A 671 9.17 43.48 -19.11
N ALA A 672 9.81 42.89 -18.10
CA ALA A 672 10.68 41.73 -18.21
C ALA A 672 10.81 41.06 -16.84
N GLU A 673 10.99 39.75 -16.82
CA GLU A 673 11.09 38.95 -15.60
C GLU A 673 12.00 37.75 -15.81
N GLN A 674 12.55 37.21 -14.72
CA GLN A 674 13.33 35.97 -14.70
C GLN A 674 13.23 35.32 -13.32
N THR A 675 13.35 33.99 -13.26
CA THR A 675 13.46 33.19 -12.03
C THR A 675 14.91 32.75 -11.83
N PRO A 676 15.74 33.48 -11.06
CA PRO A 676 17.18 33.23 -11.01
C PRO A 676 17.53 31.91 -10.30
N GLY A 677 16.79 31.58 -9.24
CA GLY A 677 16.91 30.31 -8.55
C GLY A 677 18.20 30.11 -7.77
N ALA A 678 18.93 31.19 -7.47
CA ALA A 678 20.26 31.16 -6.86
C ALA A 678 20.43 32.27 -5.81
N PRO A 679 21.37 32.13 -4.85
CA PRO A 679 21.59 33.12 -3.79
C PRO A 679 22.02 34.50 -4.32
N SER A 680 22.73 34.55 -5.44
CA SER A 680 23.08 35.80 -6.10
C SER A 680 23.15 35.60 -7.60
N ALA A 681 22.66 36.59 -8.34
CA ALA A 681 22.67 36.55 -9.79
C ALA A 681 22.86 37.96 -10.37
N VAL A 682 23.58 38.02 -11.49
CA VAL A 682 23.55 39.16 -12.41
C VAL A 682 22.57 38.81 -13.51
N ILE A 683 21.40 39.43 -13.46
CA ILE A 683 20.24 39.11 -14.28
C ILE A 683 20.17 40.11 -15.43
N THR A 684 20.03 39.60 -16.64
CA THR A 684 20.06 40.41 -17.86
C THR A 684 18.68 40.40 -18.49
N LEU A 685 17.99 41.54 -18.44
CA LEU A 685 16.59 41.68 -18.86
C LEU A 685 16.48 42.62 -20.08
N ASP A 686 15.60 42.28 -21.02
CA ASP A 686 15.28 43.17 -22.15
C ASP A 686 14.40 44.32 -21.67
N ALA A 687 14.98 45.52 -21.62
CA ALA A 687 14.33 46.74 -21.18
C ALA A 687 13.69 47.54 -22.32
N THR A 688 13.62 47.03 -23.56
CA THR A 688 13.07 47.75 -24.71
C THR A 688 11.67 48.30 -24.44
N ALA A 689 10.77 47.47 -23.91
CA ALA A 689 9.41 47.88 -23.57
C ALA A 689 9.41 48.92 -22.44
N ALA A 690 10.28 48.75 -21.46
CA ALA A 690 10.41 49.66 -20.32
C ALA A 690 10.90 51.04 -20.76
N ILE A 691 11.93 51.11 -21.62
CA ILE A 691 12.47 52.37 -22.17
C ILE A 691 11.41 53.14 -22.95
N ASN A 692 10.62 52.44 -23.76
CA ASN A 692 9.61 53.06 -24.64
C ASN A 692 8.38 53.55 -23.89
N ASN A 693 7.98 52.86 -22.82
CA ASN A 693 6.70 53.09 -22.15
C ASN A 693 6.83 53.74 -20.76
N ALA A 694 7.97 53.59 -20.08
CA ALA A 694 8.18 54.18 -18.76
C ALA A 694 8.52 55.68 -18.84
N LYS A 695 7.94 56.47 -17.93
CA LYS A 695 8.17 57.93 -17.84
C LYS A 695 9.48 58.26 -17.10
N GLY A 696 10.61 57.73 -17.57
CA GLY A 696 11.95 58.00 -17.01
C GLY A 696 12.51 56.92 -16.09
N TYR A 697 11.66 56.27 -15.29
CA TYR A 697 12.05 55.31 -14.26
C TYR A 697 11.16 54.07 -14.26
N VAL A 698 11.74 52.96 -13.83
CA VAL A 698 11.09 51.65 -13.61
C VAL A 698 11.40 51.18 -12.20
N ALA A 699 10.60 50.25 -11.68
CA ALA A 699 10.92 49.52 -10.46
C ALA A 699 11.63 48.22 -10.83
N VAL A 700 12.79 47.96 -10.26
CA VAL A 700 13.40 46.62 -10.28
C VAL A 700 13.02 45.94 -8.97
N PHE A 701 12.21 44.91 -9.09
CA PHE A 701 11.68 44.09 -8.01
C PHE A 701 12.49 42.81 -7.88
N ALA A 702 12.78 42.41 -6.65
CA ALA A 702 13.35 41.11 -6.31
C ALA A 702 12.50 40.46 -5.21
N GLY A 703 12.19 39.18 -5.38
CA GLY A 703 11.50 38.34 -4.41
C GLY A 703 12.26 37.03 -4.17
N ASP A 704 12.18 36.52 -2.94
CA ASP A 704 12.74 35.22 -2.54
C ASP A 704 11.65 34.12 -2.45
N TYR A 705 12.03 32.89 -2.12
CA TYR A 705 11.07 31.77 -2.02
C TYR A 705 10.13 31.87 -0.82
N ALA A 706 10.49 32.65 0.21
CA ALA A 706 9.69 32.92 1.38
C ALA A 706 8.66 34.05 1.20
N GLY A 707 8.67 34.71 0.04
CA GLY A 707 7.80 35.83 -0.29
C GLY A 707 8.25 37.15 0.35
N ASN A 708 9.52 37.28 0.77
CA ASN A 708 10.06 38.58 1.13
C ASN A 708 10.47 39.33 -0.15
N GLU A 709 10.25 40.64 -0.13
CA GLU A 709 10.31 41.47 -1.33
C GLU A 709 11.17 42.70 -1.10
N SER A 710 11.90 43.10 -2.14
CA SER A 710 12.48 44.42 -2.22
C SER A 710 12.33 45.01 -3.62
N ALA A 711 12.29 46.33 -3.69
CA ALA A 711 12.27 47.02 -4.97
C ALA A 711 13.07 48.33 -4.91
N VAL A 712 13.77 48.62 -6.00
CA VAL A 712 14.53 49.86 -6.21
C VAL A 712 14.10 50.56 -7.48
N ALA A 713 14.09 51.88 -7.47
CA ALA A 713 13.81 52.67 -8.67
C ALA A 713 15.08 52.79 -9.54
N VAL A 714 14.98 52.40 -10.81
CA VAL A 714 16.07 52.43 -11.79
C VAL A 714 15.69 53.36 -12.93
N LYS A 715 16.60 54.26 -13.30
CA LYS A 715 16.38 55.18 -14.41
C LYS A 715 16.62 54.49 -15.75
N VAL A 716 15.64 54.53 -16.65
CA VAL A 716 15.72 53.87 -17.98
C VAL A 716 15.51 54.83 -19.16
N ASN A 717 15.12 56.09 -18.92
CA ASN A 717 14.91 57.06 -19.99
C ASN A 717 15.41 58.48 -19.64
N ASP A 718 16.16 59.10 -20.55
CA ASP A 718 16.57 60.51 -20.55
C ASP A 718 16.63 61.12 -21.98
N ASN A 719 16.09 60.45 -23.01
CA ASN A 719 16.19 60.87 -24.42
C ASN A 719 17.64 61.07 -24.96
N THR A 720 18.67 60.49 -24.35
CA THR A 720 20.05 60.54 -24.89
C THR A 720 20.74 59.18 -24.83
N TYR A 721 21.12 58.63 -25.98
CA TYR A 721 21.85 57.37 -26.17
C TYR A 721 23.35 57.50 -25.81
N GLU A 722 23.69 57.85 -24.57
CA GLU A 722 25.05 57.72 -24.04
C GLU A 722 25.07 56.72 -22.88
N GLU A 723 26.05 55.82 -22.89
CA GLU A 723 26.31 54.84 -21.83
C GLU A 723 26.57 55.58 -20.51
N LYS A 724 25.62 55.50 -19.56
CA LYS A 724 25.72 56.13 -18.25
C LYS A 724 25.40 55.11 -17.16
N THR A 725 26.24 55.10 -16.13
CA THR A 725 26.00 54.41 -14.87
C THR A 725 24.65 54.87 -14.31
N VAL A 726 23.70 53.96 -14.17
CA VAL A 726 22.39 54.24 -13.61
C VAL A 726 22.53 54.31 -12.09
N TYR A 727 21.95 55.34 -11.47
CA TYR A 727 21.97 55.48 -10.02
C TYR A 727 20.81 54.67 -9.42
N VAL A 728 21.13 53.64 -8.63
CA VAL A 728 20.18 53.02 -7.71
C VAL A 728 19.85 54.08 -6.65
N LEU A 729 18.58 54.49 -6.56
CA LEU A 729 18.12 55.24 -5.39
C LEU A 729 18.10 54.24 -4.23
N SER A 730 18.92 54.47 -3.22
CA SER A 730 19.15 53.57 -2.07
C SER A 730 17.94 53.40 -1.14
N ASP A 731 16.80 54.02 -1.46
CA ASP A 731 15.60 53.98 -0.65
C ASP A 731 14.68 52.87 -1.17
N SER A 732 14.36 51.90 -0.32
CA SER A 732 13.45 50.80 -0.66
C SER A 732 12.04 51.32 -0.96
N LEU A 733 11.48 50.89 -2.09
CA LEU A 733 10.08 51.13 -2.43
C LEU A 733 9.19 50.25 -1.55
N THR A 734 8.14 50.81 -0.96
CA THR A 734 7.17 50.18 -0.05
C THR A 734 5.78 50.50 -0.57
N ALA A 735 4.92 49.50 -0.72
CA ALA A 735 3.57 49.69 -1.24
C ALA A 735 2.77 50.75 -0.45
N GLY A 736 2.04 51.62 -1.16
CA GLY A 736 1.16 52.64 -0.57
C GLY A 736 1.82 53.93 -0.07
N LYS A 737 3.14 54.10 -0.30
CA LYS A 737 3.84 55.37 -0.03
C LYS A 737 4.12 56.13 -1.33
N ASP A 738 3.85 57.43 -1.33
CA ASP A 738 4.29 58.32 -2.41
C ASP A 738 5.81 58.54 -2.30
N TYR A 739 6.56 58.05 -3.29
CA TYR A 739 8.00 58.27 -3.38
C TYR A 739 8.30 59.52 -4.19
N MET A 740 8.92 60.52 -3.55
CA MET A 740 9.51 61.67 -4.24
C MET A 740 10.92 61.30 -4.67
N ILE A 741 11.12 61.02 -5.96
CA ILE A 741 12.46 60.82 -6.53
C ILE A 741 13.17 62.17 -6.57
N VAL A 742 14.06 62.43 -5.61
CA VAL A 742 14.84 63.66 -5.59
C VAL A 742 16.12 63.47 -6.39
N SER A 743 16.14 63.99 -7.61
CA SER A 743 17.35 63.94 -8.44
C SER A 743 18.41 64.92 -7.91
N ARG A 744 19.60 64.41 -7.53
CA ARG A 744 20.77 65.28 -7.29
C ARG A 744 21.44 65.58 -8.62
N ASN A 745 21.28 66.81 -9.10
CA ASN A 745 22.08 67.31 -10.20
C ASN A 745 23.53 67.49 -9.70
N SER A 746 24.50 66.78 -10.28
CA SER A 746 25.92 66.85 -9.89
C SER A 746 26.59 68.17 -10.27
N ALA A 747 25.84 69.12 -10.82
CA ALA A 747 26.27 70.49 -11.10
C ALA A 747 25.30 71.52 -10.50
N GLY A 748 25.40 71.76 -9.18
CA GLY A 748 24.78 72.92 -8.51
C GLY A 748 23.56 72.59 -7.66
N GLY A 749 23.67 72.86 -6.36
CA GLY A 749 22.72 72.49 -5.31
C GLY A 749 21.31 73.08 -5.44
N GLY A 750 20.42 72.30 -6.04
CA GLY A 750 18.96 72.42 -5.91
C GLY A 750 18.35 71.02 -5.88
N TYR A 751 17.48 70.76 -4.92
CA TYR A 751 16.64 69.56 -4.90
C TYR A 751 15.45 69.83 -5.84
N ALA A 752 15.17 68.92 -6.78
CA ALA A 752 13.95 68.90 -7.59
C ALA A 752 13.06 67.77 -7.13
#